data_AF-A0A8T6IS45-F1
#
_entry.id   AF-A0A8T6IS45-F1
#
_cell.length_a   1.000
_cell.length_b   1.000
_cell.length_c   1.000
_cell.angle_alpha   90.00
_cell.angle_beta   90.00
_cell.angle_gamma   90.00
#
_symmetry.space_group_name_H-M   'P 1'
#
loop_
_entity.id
_entity.type
_entity.pdbx_description
1 polymer ?
#
loop_
_entity_poly.entity_id
_entity_poly.type
_entity_poly.pdbx_seq_one_letter_code
_entity_poly.pdbx_strand_id
1 'polypeptide(L)'
;SLERVLGYAHPPRDFLQFLLPNFYGSPAHHSYVDAFSGELISDLRNTVGLRRDFIYWGVKNYVEGALYVGVLPLLLALYGLFKGVWRRELAPYVILFGALALLALAFMFGTGAYSLVFHLPGMNQLNSPFRWVFALTLAIAALAGIGLNVLSQGVGGRSRLASGFGLLILVAGLALILGLGLIFAGFARFAPMLDQLVLELAGAEQAFVDGRMFFSYQLPQLLTLGALLIISGGVFLLAARSRSRRWNLLALGIAALDLLIATYGFNPASDPLLLEFKPPAIEFLQGQAGHFRVTSLERPEDGRILHPNTAMRYGLDDIRGYDSIIPAGYVATMRSLQPQHLLDHNQIAPLYTDAGRSPAGYQLVLQSDMLNLLNVRYALTAPDFEMYLPGWQSIYRQEVAIWENQSAMPRAFTVDKADWDPRWLAEAGGGFKFAELDILGGGLHVPRYEAASISRDSGREKFIDVSVANDSWLVVSESYMPGWRAFARPFGSGEEAEFGLAVRLVLANLQGLELPAGDWTLRLVYSPESMQLGMFTSSLSVAIILFMLGAWFWRATIGLNTESSSGVAKVARNSAAPIMLNLFNRGIDLAFAIVMYRLLLPVDVGIYNFAIVLFVAFDIFTNFGLDLFLIRALSQQRGRAGYYLYNSSLFRLVLSLAGVPLLAGVMLLWQSSGAESISSDGLVAIGLLYIGLFPASLSKGMTSLFYANEQAERPAAIATITTMNKAVFGVIALLLGYGIVGLAAISIFNNALTLLVLLWAGRKLIGRIGPRVPDRRLIREMAGESLPLMLNHFLATVFFQVDILILQALKGAEMVAQYSTGYKWLLAINIVPSFFTQALFPVMSRQAQDDITALSRTFRFGIKLLFAVALPLAVAFT
;
A
#
# COMPACT_ATOMS: atom_id res chain seq x y z
N SER A 1 18.60 -20.24 5.85
CA SER A 1 18.00 -21.48 5.28
C SER A 1 16.53 -21.53 5.64
N LEU A 2 15.72 -22.31 4.91
CA LEU A 2 14.33 -22.56 5.28
C LEU A 2 14.22 -23.16 6.69
N GLU A 3 15.13 -24.07 7.06
CA GLU A 3 15.20 -24.67 8.39
C GLU A 3 15.31 -23.63 9.51
N ARG A 4 16.19 -22.63 9.35
CA ARG A 4 16.30 -21.51 10.31
C ARG A 4 14.98 -20.72 10.41
N VAL A 5 14.28 -20.53 9.30
CA VAL A 5 12.99 -19.81 9.27
C VAL A 5 11.90 -20.62 9.97
N LEU A 6 11.82 -21.92 9.72
CA LEU A 6 10.89 -22.83 10.40
C LEU A 6 11.16 -22.91 11.91
N GLY A 7 12.41 -22.74 12.35
CA GLY A 7 12.75 -22.60 13.77
C GLY A 7 12.08 -21.40 14.47
N TYR A 8 11.64 -20.38 13.73
CA TYR A 8 10.87 -19.27 14.28
C TYR A 8 9.36 -19.58 14.43
N ALA A 9 8.85 -20.73 13.98
CA ALA A 9 7.46 -21.11 14.15
C ALA A 9 7.05 -21.36 15.62
N HIS A 10 5.75 -21.49 15.87
CA HIS A 10 5.19 -21.95 17.14
C HIS A 10 5.48 -23.44 17.36
N PRO A 11 5.93 -23.86 18.55
CA PRO A 11 5.93 -25.27 18.92
C PRO A 11 4.48 -25.79 19.06
N PRO A 12 4.21 -27.09 18.80
CA PRO A 12 2.86 -27.66 18.87
C PRO A 12 2.12 -27.42 20.20
N ARG A 13 2.85 -27.32 21.32
CA ARG A 13 2.25 -27.04 22.63
C ARG A 13 1.53 -25.69 22.72
N ASP A 14 1.86 -24.74 21.85
CA ASP A 14 1.22 -23.42 21.82
C ASP A 14 -0.25 -23.49 21.36
N PHE A 15 -0.73 -24.62 20.83
CA PHE A 15 -2.17 -24.83 20.60
C PHE A 15 -3.02 -24.61 21.87
N LEU A 16 -2.45 -24.85 23.05
CA LEU A 16 -3.14 -24.59 24.32
C LEU A 16 -3.48 -23.10 24.51
N GLN A 17 -2.72 -22.17 23.92
CA GLN A 17 -2.96 -20.74 24.05
C GLN A 17 -4.28 -20.28 23.39
N PHE A 18 -4.87 -21.06 22.48
CA PHE A 18 -6.21 -20.78 21.94
C PHE A 18 -7.33 -20.96 22.99
N LEU A 19 -7.05 -21.70 24.06
CA LEU A 19 -8.00 -21.95 25.16
C LEU A 19 -7.54 -21.29 26.47
N LEU A 20 -6.23 -21.19 26.71
CA LEU A 20 -5.62 -20.68 27.92
C LEU A 20 -4.56 -19.62 27.55
N PRO A 21 -4.95 -18.34 27.34
CA PRO A 21 -4.06 -17.30 26.84
C PRO A 21 -2.80 -17.11 27.72
N ASN A 22 -2.96 -17.23 29.03
CA ASN A 22 -1.90 -17.04 30.02
C ASN A 22 -1.37 -18.36 30.60
N PHE A 23 -1.49 -19.49 29.87
CA PHE A 23 -0.92 -20.77 30.30
C PHE A 23 0.59 -20.67 30.54
N TYR A 24 1.31 -20.00 29.64
CA TYR A 24 2.74 -19.71 29.79
C TYR A 24 3.05 -18.55 30.73
N GLY A 25 2.02 -18.06 31.42
CA GLY A 25 2.03 -16.86 32.23
C GLY A 25 2.06 -15.56 31.42
N SER A 26 2.35 -14.46 32.11
CA SER A 26 2.42 -13.11 31.55
C SER A 26 3.58 -12.35 32.18
N PRO A 27 4.40 -11.64 31.40
CA PRO A 27 5.45 -10.75 31.93
C PRO A 27 4.93 -9.66 32.88
N ALA A 28 3.62 -9.38 32.86
CA ALA A 28 2.98 -8.44 33.79
C ALA A 28 2.56 -9.06 35.13
N HIS A 29 2.71 -10.37 35.31
CA HIS A 29 2.34 -11.06 36.55
C HIS A 29 3.55 -11.15 37.49
N HIS A 30 3.61 -10.22 38.45
CA HIS A 30 4.66 -10.13 39.47
C HIS A 30 4.31 -10.82 40.79
N SER A 31 3.14 -11.47 40.86
CA SER A 31 2.65 -12.19 42.03
C SER A 31 1.60 -13.23 41.63
N TYR A 32 1.30 -14.16 42.55
CA TYR A 32 0.19 -15.10 42.42
C TYR A 32 -0.51 -15.32 43.77
N VAL A 33 -1.75 -15.81 43.75
CA VAL A 33 -2.47 -16.20 44.97
C VAL A 33 -2.27 -17.69 45.19
N ASP A 34 -1.74 -18.09 46.34
CA ASP A 34 -1.67 -19.52 46.68
C ASP A 34 -3.07 -20.06 46.95
N ALA A 35 -3.47 -21.08 46.21
CA ALA A 35 -4.83 -21.61 46.27
C ALA A 35 -5.21 -22.24 47.63
N PHE A 36 -4.21 -22.61 48.44
CA PHE A 36 -4.43 -23.33 49.69
C PHE A 36 -4.40 -22.40 50.90
N SER A 37 -3.48 -21.43 50.95
CA SER A 37 -3.44 -20.43 52.03
C SER A 37 -4.29 -19.19 51.74
N GLY A 38 -4.56 -18.88 50.48
CA GLY A 38 -5.20 -17.63 50.06
C GLY A 38 -4.28 -16.42 50.11
N GLU A 39 -3.00 -16.60 50.40
CA GLU A 39 -2.03 -15.50 50.49
C GLU A 39 -1.53 -15.07 49.10
N LEU A 40 -1.28 -13.77 48.95
CA LEU A 40 -0.63 -13.21 47.77
C LEU A 40 0.89 -13.34 47.92
N ILE A 41 1.52 -14.10 47.05
CA ILE A 41 2.97 -14.34 47.05
C ILE A 41 3.63 -13.51 45.95
N SER A 42 4.57 -12.65 46.34
CA SER A 42 5.38 -11.79 45.46
C SER A 42 6.87 -12.14 45.44
N ASP A 43 7.37 -12.96 46.38
CA ASP A 43 8.74 -13.49 46.32
C ASP A 43 8.77 -14.70 45.37
N LEU A 44 8.81 -14.42 44.07
CA LEU A 44 8.81 -15.45 43.05
C LEU A 44 10.20 -16.11 42.96
N ARG A 45 10.23 -17.43 43.05
CA ARG A 45 11.46 -18.24 42.92
C ARG A 45 11.25 -19.39 41.95
N ASN A 46 12.32 -19.80 41.30
CA ASN A 46 12.33 -20.98 40.43
C ASN A 46 12.75 -22.24 41.21
N THR A 47 12.81 -23.40 40.53
CA THR A 47 13.17 -24.70 41.13
C THR A 47 14.56 -24.74 41.78
N VAL A 48 15.49 -23.86 41.35
CA VAL A 48 16.84 -23.73 41.92
C VAL A 48 16.96 -22.60 42.94
N GLY A 49 15.85 -21.97 43.32
CA GLY A 49 15.79 -20.93 44.36
C GLY A 49 16.17 -19.52 43.91
N LEU A 50 16.43 -19.30 42.61
CA LEU A 50 16.72 -17.99 42.05
C LEU A 50 15.45 -17.13 42.00
N ARG A 51 15.60 -15.86 42.42
CA ARG A 51 14.51 -14.88 42.38
C ARG A 51 14.12 -14.55 40.93
N ARG A 52 12.82 -14.37 40.70
CA ARG A 52 12.22 -13.94 39.44
C ARG A 52 11.41 -12.67 39.65
N ASP A 53 11.37 -11.82 38.62
CA ASP A 53 10.57 -10.59 38.66
C ASP A 53 9.14 -10.84 38.17
N PHE A 54 8.90 -11.85 37.33
CA PHE A 54 7.60 -12.12 36.73
C PHE A 54 7.38 -13.63 36.47
N ILE A 55 6.13 -14.03 36.26
CA ILE A 55 5.73 -15.40 35.91
C ILE A 55 5.49 -15.50 34.41
N TYR A 56 6.54 -15.80 33.63
CA TYR A 56 6.43 -16.11 32.21
C TYR A 56 7.48 -17.15 31.80
N TRP A 57 7.06 -18.17 31.05
CA TRP A 57 7.91 -19.30 30.64
C TRP A 57 7.67 -19.75 29.18
N GLY A 58 7.04 -18.89 28.37
CA GLY A 58 6.85 -19.16 26.95
C GLY A 58 8.16 -19.08 26.16
N VAL A 59 8.25 -19.83 25.05
CA VAL A 59 9.45 -19.85 24.18
C VAL A 59 9.54 -18.60 23.30
N LYS A 60 8.40 -17.98 23.01
CA LYS A 60 8.31 -16.77 22.18
C LYS A 60 8.22 -15.53 23.04
N ASN A 61 8.37 -14.36 22.43
CA ASN A 61 7.97 -13.12 23.10
C ASN A 61 6.44 -13.14 23.31
N TYR A 62 5.96 -12.79 24.50
CA TYR A 62 4.53 -12.85 24.86
C TYR A 62 3.65 -12.04 23.88
N VAL A 63 4.08 -10.83 23.50
CA VAL A 63 3.34 -9.95 22.59
C VAL A 63 3.30 -10.51 21.17
N GLU A 64 4.41 -11.11 20.73
CA GLU A 64 4.53 -11.63 19.37
C GLU A 64 3.87 -13.00 19.19
N GLY A 65 3.75 -13.78 20.27
CA GLY A 65 3.32 -15.18 20.26
C GLY A 65 1.91 -15.45 20.77
N ALA A 66 1.12 -14.43 21.14
CA ALA A 66 -0.21 -14.64 21.67
C ALA A 66 -1.20 -15.16 20.60
N LEU A 67 -1.85 -16.30 20.86
CA LEU A 67 -2.74 -16.98 19.90
C LEU A 67 -4.24 -16.91 20.25
N TYR A 68 -4.63 -16.09 21.21
CA TYR A 68 -5.99 -16.14 21.75
C TYR A 68 -7.00 -15.34 20.93
N VAL A 69 -8.11 -16.01 20.54
CA VAL A 69 -9.20 -15.45 19.72
C VAL A 69 -10.56 -15.49 20.44
N GLY A 70 -10.58 -15.93 21.70
CA GLY A 70 -11.78 -16.13 22.50
C GLY A 70 -12.40 -17.52 22.32
N VAL A 71 -12.91 -18.10 23.41
CA VAL A 71 -13.53 -19.43 23.45
C VAL A 71 -14.81 -19.46 22.63
N LEU A 72 -15.72 -18.50 22.82
CA LEU A 72 -16.98 -18.45 22.08
C LEU A 72 -16.77 -18.21 20.57
N PRO A 73 -15.93 -17.25 20.12
CA PRO A 73 -15.57 -17.11 18.71
C PRO A 73 -15.01 -18.40 18.09
N LEU A 74 -14.10 -19.10 18.78
CA LEU A 74 -13.55 -20.37 18.30
C LEU A 74 -14.65 -21.43 18.10
N LEU A 75 -15.55 -21.57 19.08
CA LEU A 75 -16.68 -22.51 19.02
C LEU A 75 -17.68 -22.15 17.91
N LEU A 76 -17.95 -20.87 17.70
CA LEU A 76 -18.78 -20.37 16.60
C LEU A 76 -18.11 -20.64 15.24
N ALA A 77 -16.80 -20.47 15.13
CA ALA A 77 -16.05 -20.75 13.91
C ALA A 77 -16.13 -22.23 13.53
N LEU A 78 -15.92 -23.13 14.50
CA LEU A 78 -16.10 -24.57 14.32
C LEU A 78 -17.54 -24.88 13.85
N TYR A 79 -18.54 -24.33 14.53
CA TYR A 79 -19.94 -24.52 14.16
C TYR A 79 -20.25 -24.02 12.73
N GLY A 80 -19.71 -22.86 12.36
CA GLY A 80 -19.82 -22.25 11.05
C GLY A 80 -19.17 -23.10 9.96
N LEU A 81 -18.01 -23.69 10.24
CA LEU A 81 -17.31 -24.59 9.31
C LEU A 81 -18.12 -25.87 9.07
N PHE A 82 -18.64 -26.50 10.13
CA PHE A 82 -19.42 -27.74 10.02
C PHE A 82 -20.78 -27.55 9.34
N LYS A 83 -21.51 -26.48 9.66
CA LYS A 83 -22.90 -26.29 9.17
C LYS A 83 -23.01 -25.33 8.00
N GLY A 84 -22.11 -24.36 7.88
CA GLY A 84 -22.11 -23.37 6.81
C GLY A 84 -21.74 -23.96 5.44
N VAL A 85 -20.87 -24.98 5.40
CA VAL A 85 -20.45 -25.63 4.14
C VAL A 85 -21.61 -26.27 3.38
N TRP A 86 -22.65 -26.74 4.08
CA TRP A 86 -23.84 -27.36 3.49
C TRP A 86 -24.84 -26.34 2.92
N ARG A 87 -24.58 -25.03 3.06
CA ARG A 87 -25.44 -23.98 2.54
C ARG A 87 -24.83 -23.40 1.27
N ARG A 88 -25.50 -23.59 0.12
CA ARG A 88 -25.01 -23.14 -1.20
C ARG A 88 -24.54 -21.69 -1.24
N GLU A 89 -25.21 -20.79 -0.53
CA GLU A 89 -24.87 -19.36 -0.48
C GLU A 89 -23.62 -19.07 0.37
N LEU A 90 -23.35 -19.89 1.39
CA LEU A 90 -22.23 -19.67 2.33
C LEU A 90 -21.01 -20.53 2.03
N ALA A 91 -21.19 -21.65 1.31
CA ALA A 91 -20.14 -22.63 1.03
C ALA A 91 -18.86 -22.03 0.43
N PRO A 92 -18.92 -21.11 -0.56
CA PRO A 92 -17.69 -20.50 -1.11
C PRO A 92 -16.88 -19.75 -0.05
N TYR A 93 -17.55 -19.04 0.86
CA TYR A 93 -16.90 -18.28 1.93
C TYR A 93 -16.34 -19.19 3.02
N VAL A 94 -17.07 -20.26 3.38
CA VAL A 94 -16.59 -21.25 4.36
C VAL A 94 -15.36 -21.98 3.81
N ILE A 95 -15.36 -22.36 2.54
CA ILE A 95 -14.21 -23.01 1.89
C ILE A 95 -13.02 -22.04 1.86
N LEU A 96 -13.24 -20.77 1.47
CA LEU A 96 -12.20 -19.77 1.41
C LEU A 96 -11.53 -19.53 2.78
N PHE A 97 -12.32 -19.21 3.81
CA PHE A 97 -11.77 -18.93 5.13
C PHE A 97 -11.30 -20.20 5.86
N GLY A 98 -11.92 -21.35 5.60
CA GLY A 98 -11.44 -22.64 6.10
C GLY A 98 -10.07 -23.01 5.53
N ALA A 99 -9.87 -22.83 4.21
CA ALA A 99 -8.57 -23.04 3.57
C ALA A 99 -7.53 -22.05 4.09
N LEU A 100 -7.90 -20.77 4.27
CA LEU A 100 -7.01 -19.76 4.86
C LEU A 100 -6.59 -20.14 6.29
N ALA A 101 -7.53 -20.58 7.13
CA ALA A 101 -7.23 -21.02 8.50
C ALA A 101 -6.27 -22.23 8.51
N LEU A 102 -6.51 -23.22 7.64
CA LEU A 102 -5.66 -24.41 7.53
C LEU A 102 -4.25 -24.04 7.05
N LEU A 103 -4.12 -23.18 6.03
CA LEU A 103 -2.82 -22.71 5.55
C LEU A 103 -2.10 -21.89 6.62
N ALA A 104 -2.80 -20.98 7.29
CA ALA A 104 -2.22 -20.17 8.37
C ALA A 104 -1.71 -21.06 9.51
N LEU A 105 -2.48 -22.06 9.96
CA LEU A 105 -2.03 -23.03 10.96
C LEU A 105 -0.80 -23.81 10.48
N ALA A 106 -0.82 -24.30 9.23
CA ALA A 106 0.31 -25.03 8.65
C ALA A 106 1.59 -24.16 8.63
N PHE A 107 1.47 -22.87 8.34
CA PHE A 107 2.58 -21.94 8.33
C PHE A 107 3.05 -21.58 9.74
N MET A 108 2.14 -21.23 10.65
CA MET A 108 2.44 -20.81 12.02
C MET A 108 3.19 -21.87 12.82
N PHE A 109 2.88 -23.13 12.60
CA PHE A 109 3.49 -24.28 13.28
C PHE A 109 4.64 -24.90 12.48
N GLY A 110 5.16 -24.18 11.46
CA GLY A 110 6.44 -24.51 10.83
C GLY A 110 6.41 -25.77 9.96
N THR A 111 5.27 -26.12 9.39
CA THR A 111 5.20 -27.25 8.44
C THR A 111 5.95 -26.93 7.14
N GLY A 112 6.29 -27.96 6.37
CA GLY A 112 6.93 -27.81 5.06
C GLY A 112 6.12 -26.99 4.04
N ALA A 113 4.82 -26.75 4.29
CA ALA A 113 3.99 -25.89 3.45
C ALA A 113 4.52 -24.45 3.36
N TYR A 114 5.25 -23.96 4.38
CA TYR A 114 5.83 -22.60 4.37
C TYR A 114 6.83 -22.39 3.22
N SER A 115 7.39 -23.46 2.66
CA SER A 115 8.24 -23.41 1.47
C SER A 115 7.57 -22.71 0.28
N LEU A 116 6.25 -22.84 0.15
CA LEU A 116 5.45 -22.18 -0.88
C LEU A 116 5.57 -20.66 -0.80
N VAL A 117 5.70 -20.10 0.41
CA VAL A 117 5.85 -18.65 0.63
C VAL A 117 7.31 -18.26 0.56
N PHE A 118 8.19 -19.04 1.19
CA PHE A 118 9.63 -18.76 1.28
C PHE A 118 10.32 -18.64 -0.09
N HIS A 119 9.87 -19.43 -1.07
CA HIS A 119 10.43 -19.42 -2.43
C HIS A 119 9.80 -18.39 -3.37
N LEU A 120 8.77 -17.64 -2.95
CA LEU A 120 8.22 -16.58 -3.78
C LEU A 120 9.22 -15.41 -3.90
N PRO A 121 9.48 -14.89 -5.10
CA PRO A 121 10.35 -13.75 -5.31
C PRO A 121 9.95 -12.55 -4.42
N GLY A 122 10.92 -11.97 -3.70
CA GLY A 122 10.69 -10.84 -2.79
C GLY A 122 10.09 -11.19 -1.42
N MET A 123 9.66 -12.45 -1.19
CA MET A 123 9.04 -12.90 0.06
C MET A 123 9.98 -13.72 0.94
N ASN A 124 11.21 -13.97 0.48
CA ASN A 124 12.26 -14.66 1.24
C ASN A 124 12.74 -13.87 2.49
N GLN A 125 12.28 -12.64 2.68
CA GLN A 125 12.47 -11.85 3.91
C GLN A 125 11.40 -12.12 4.98
N LEU A 126 10.30 -12.81 4.65
CA LEU A 126 9.27 -13.20 5.62
C LEU A 126 9.77 -14.37 6.48
N ASN A 127 10.59 -14.03 7.48
CA ASN A 127 11.28 -15.00 8.33
C ASN A 127 10.54 -15.34 9.63
N SER A 128 9.26 -14.95 9.74
CA SER A 128 8.46 -15.11 10.96
C SER A 128 7.16 -15.89 10.70
N PRO A 129 7.21 -17.22 10.51
CA PRO A 129 6.03 -18.02 10.18
C PRO A 129 4.88 -17.89 11.20
N PHE A 130 5.21 -17.70 12.48
CA PHE A 130 4.25 -17.49 13.55
C PHE A 130 3.31 -16.29 13.33
N ARG A 131 3.74 -15.26 12.58
CA ARG A 131 2.93 -14.07 12.26
C ARG A 131 1.74 -14.36 11.34
N TRP A 132 1.64 -15.56 10.78
CA TRP A 132 0.41 -16.00 10.11
C TRP A 132 -0.80 -16.11 11.06
N VAL A 133 -0.60 -15.87 12.36
CA VAL A 133 -1.67 -15.59 13.33
C VAL A 133 -2.64 -14.51 12.84
N PHE A 134 -2.17 -13.49 12.10
CA PHE A 134 -3.05 -12.46 11.55
C PHE A 134 -4.08 -13.04 10.56
N ALA A 135 -3.62 -13.90 9.65
CA ALA A 135 -4.49 -14.56 8.66
C ALA A 135 -5.45 -15.54 9.34
N LEU A 136 -4.97 -16.27 10.35
CA LEU A 136 -5.79 -17.17 11.15
C LEU A 136 -6.88 -16.43 11.91
N THR A 137 -6.55 -15.32 12.58
CA THR A 137 -7.51 -14.49 13.34
C THR A 137 -8.60 -13.94 12.42
N LEU A 138 -8.25 -13.46 11.22
CA LEU A 138 -9.24 -13.03 10.22
C LEU A 138 -10.15 -14.19 9.80
N ALA A 139 -9.58 -15.36 9.51
CA ALA A 139 -10.33 -16.54 9.11
C ALA A 139 -11.31 -17.01 10.21
N ILE A 140 -10.85 -17.08 11.46
CA ILE A 140 -11.67 -17.46 12.61
C ILE A 140 -12.78 -16.42 12.82
N ALA A 141 -12.49 -15.12 12.75
CA ALA A 141 -13.51 -14.07 12.90
C ALA A 141 -14.61 -14.18 11.82
N ALA A 142 -14.23 -14.40 10.55
CA ALA A 142 -15.17 -14.58 9.46
C ALA A 142 -16.01 -15.86 9.64
N LEU A 143 -15.37 -16.98 9.97
CA LEU A 143 -16.05 -18.26 10.23
C LEU A 143 -16.97 -18.17 11.47
N ALA A 144 -16.57 -17.44 12.52
CA ALA A 144 -17.38 -17.20 13.70
C ALA A 144 -18.62 -16.35 13.36
N GLY A 145 -18.47 -15.33 12.53
CA GLY A 145 -19.60 -14.55 11.99
C GLY A 145 -20.56 -15.41 11.16
N ILE A 146 -20.03 -16.31 10.33
CA ILE A 146 -20.83 -17.30 9.59
C ILE A 146 -21.54 -18.24 10.57
N GLY A 147 -20.84 -18.75 11.60
CA GLY A 147 -21.40 -19.59 12.65
C GLY A 147 -22.57 -18.91 13.37
N LEU A 148 -22.39 -17.65 13.77
CA LEU A 148 -23.41 -16.83 14.40
C LEU A 148 -24.63 -16.63 13.48
N ASN A 149 -24.41 -16.35 12.19
CA ASN A 149 -25.47 -16.19 11.19
C ASN A 149 -26.25 -17.51 11.00
N VAL A 150 -25.54 -18.63 10.82
CA VAL A 150 -26.14 -19.95 10.63
C VAL A 150 -26.92 -20.42 11.87
N LEU A 151 -26.49 -20.01 13.06
CA LEU A 151 -27.20 -20.23 14.32
C LEU A 151 -28.43 -19.32 14.43
N SER A 152 -28.31 -18.04 14.04
CA SER A 152 -29.40 -17.04 14.02
C SER A 152 -30.52 -17.34 13.02
N GLN A 153 -30.21 -18.03 11.92
CA GLN A 153 -31.22 -18.45 10.95
C GLN A 153 -32.07 -19.63 11.42
N GLY A 154 -31.67 -20.31 12.50
CA GLY A 154 -32.47 -21.36 13.16
C GLY A 154 -33.53 -20.82 14.13
N VAL A 155 -33.65 -19.50 14.27
CA VAL A 155 -34.60 -18.86 15.19
C VAL A 155 -36.04 -19.21 14.83
N GLY A 156 -36.81 -19.65 15.83
CA GLY A 156 -38.19 -20.12 15.65
C GLY A 156 -38.34 -21.65 15.53
N GLY A 157 -37.25 -22.40 15.35
CA GLY A 157 -37.23 -23.88 15.36
C GLY A 157 -36.26 -24.46 16.38
N ARG A 158 -36.49 -25.71 16.84
CA ARG A 158 -35.56 -26.42 17.74
C ARG A 158 -34.43 -27.07 16.94
N SER A 159 -33.21 -26.55 17.05
CA SER A 159 -32.02 -27.14 16.42
C SER A 159 -31.41 -28.21 17.33
N ARG A 160 -31.61 -29.50 17.00
CA ARG A 160 -31.03 -30.64 17.75
C ARG A 160 -29.51 -30.59 17.78
N LEU A 161 -28.88 -30.27 16.65
CA LEU A 161 -27.42 -30.20 16.53
C LEU A 161 -26.83 -29.04 17.35
N ALA A 162 -27.43 -27.86 17.35
CA ALA A 162 -26.98 -26.76 18.21
C ALA A 162 -27.17 -27.06 19.69
N SER A 163 -28.25 -27.77 20.04
CA SER A 163 -28.52 -28.18 21.43
C SER A 163 -27.53 -29.23 21.91
N GLY A 164 -27.22 -30.23 21.08
CA GLY A 164 -26.21 -31.25 21.39
C GLY A 164 -24.80 -30.65 21.51
N PHE A 165 -24.44 -29.76 20.58
CA PHE A 165 -23.15 -29.04 20.62
C PHE A 165 -23.03 -28.18 21.88
N GLY A 166 -24.06 -27.39 22.20
CA GLY A 166 -24.07 -26.57 23.41
C GLY A 166 -24.03 -27.39 24.72
N LEU A 167 -24.74 -28.52 24.77
CA LEU A 167 -24.71 -29.42 25.93
C LEU A 167 -23.33 -30.05 26.12
N LEU A 168 -22.68 -30.50 25.04
CA LEU A 168 -21.34 -31.06 25.09
C LEU A 168 -20.33 -30.06 25.68
N ILE A 169 -20.35 -28.81 25.21
CA ILE A 169 -19.47 -27.73 25.68
C ILE A 169 -19.73 -27.41 27.15
N LEU A 170 -21.02 -27.32 27.54
CA LEU A 170 -21.41 -27.07 28.93
C LEU A 170 -20.92 -28.18 29.86
N VAL A 171 -21.12 -29.45 29.47
CA VAL A 171 -20.66 -30.60 30.23
C VAL A 171 -19.13 -30.62 30.33
N ALA A 172 -18.41 -30.28 29.25
CA ALA A 172 -16.96 -30.17 29.28
C ALA A 172 -16.49 -29.11 30.29
N GLY A 173 -17.13 -27.94 30.33
CA GLY A 173 -16.82 -26.89 31.31
C GLY A 173 -17.12 -27.32 32.76
N LEU A 174 -18.24 -27.99 33.00
CA LEU A 174 -18.56 -28.55 34.32
C LEU A 174 -17.59 -29.64 34.75
N ALA A 175 -17.22 -30.54 33.83
CA ALA A 175 -16.25 -31.60 34.08
C ALA A 175 -14.86 -31.04 34.41
N LEU A 176 -14.44 -29.97 33.74
CA LEU A 176 -13.19 -29.27 34.04
C LEU A 176 -13.20 -28.69 35.46
N ILE A 177 -14.25 -27.93 35.84
CA ILE A 177 -14.36 -27.35 37.19
C ILE A 177 -14.42 -28.45 38.25
N LEU A 178 -15.19 -29.52 38.02
CA LEU A 178 -15.26 -30.65 38.92
C LEU A 178 -13.88 -31.34 39.07
N GLY A 179 -13.17 -31.53 37.97
CA GLY A 179 -11.82 -32.09 37.96
C GLY A 179 -10.83 -31.24 38.77
N LEU A 180 -10.86 -29.92 38.61
CA LEU A 180 -10.06 -28.99 39.41
C LEU A 180 -10.40 -29.07 40.90
N GLY A 181 -11.69 -29.16 41.23
CA GLY A 181 -12.16 -29.35 42.61
C GLY A 181 -11.66 -30.67 43.22
N LEU A 182 -11.65 -31.76 42.45
CA LEU A 182 -11.12 -33.06 42.88
C LEU A 182 -9.60 -33.02 43.08
N ILE A 183 -8.87 -32.35 42.18
CA ILE A 183 -7.41 -32.16 42.32
C ILE A 183 -7.12 -31.30 43.56
N PHE A 184 -7.86 -30.21 43.76
CA PHE A 184 -7.71 -29.34 44.94
C PHE A 184 -7.98 -30.09 46.25
N ALA A 185 -9.10 -30.81 46.34
CA ALA A 185 -9.45 -31.59 47.53
C ALA A 185 -8.50 -32.76 47.81
N GLY A 186 -7.89 -33.32 46.75
CA GLY A 186 -6.95 -34.44 46.82
C GLY A 186 -5.50 -34.07 46.53
N PHE A 187 -5.09 -32.81 46.73
CA PHE A 187 -3.84 -32.28 46.17
C PHE A 187 -2.60 -33.09 46.54
N ALA A 188 -2.50 -33.59 47.77
CA ALA A 188 -1.37 -34.40 48.22
C ALA A 188 -1.12 -35.65 47.34
N ARG A 189 -2.16 -36.21 46.71
CA ARG A 189 -2.05 -37.35 45.80
C ARG A 189 -1.53 -36.95 44.41
N PHE A 190 -1.81 -35.72 43.98
CA PHE A 190 -1.43 -35.20 42.67
C PHE A 190 -0.15 -34.35 42.71
N ALA A 191 0.30 -33.91 43.88
CA ALA A 191 1.48 -33.07 44.04
C ALA A 191 2.74 -33.66 43.37
N PRO A 192 3.10 -34.96 43.54
CA PRO A 192 4.28 -35.52 42.87
C PRO A 192 4.18 -35.50 41.35
N MET A 193 2.97 -35.68 40.80
CA MET A 193 2.73 -35.61 39.36
C MET A 193 2.86 -34.18 38.84
N LEU A 194 2.41 -33.19 39.61
CA LEU A 194 2.55 -31.77 39.26
C LEU A 194 3.99 -31.29 39.38
N ASP A 195 4.74 -31.75 40.38
CA ASP A 195 6.17 -31.49 40.51
C ASP A 195 6.93 -32.05 39.30
N GLN A 196 6.63 -33.30 38.91
CA GLN A 196 7.19 -33.91 37.70
C GLN A 196 6.79 -33.12 36.44
N LEU A 197 5.55 -32.66 36.35
CA LEU A 197 5.07 -31.86 35.23
C LEU A 197 5.83 -30.54 35.10
N VAL A 198 6.17 -29.86 36.20
CA VAL A 198 6.99 -28.63 36.19
C VAL A 198 8.39 -28.90 35.64
N LEU A 199 8.95 -30.07 35.91
CA LEU A 199 10.28 -30.46 35.41
C LEU A 199 10.27 -30.90 33.94
N GLU A 200 9.17 -31.50 33.47
CA GLU A 200 9.04 -31.99 32.09
C GLU A 200 8.54 -30.93 31.10
N LEU A 201 7.75 -29.95 31.56
CA LEU A 201 7.27 -28.85 30.74
C LEU A 201 8.40 -27.86 30.48
N ALA A 202 9.00 -27.91 29.28
CA ALA A 202 10.15 -27.07 28.96
C ALA A 202 9.91 -25.57 29.25
N GLY A 203 10.72 -25.00 30.15
CA GLY A 203 10.67 -23.62 30.60
C GLY A 203 9.92 -23.41 31.92
N ALA A 204 9.02 -24.32 32.31
CA ALA A 204 8.21 -24.16 33.53
C ALA A 204 9.09 -24.16 34.79
N GLU A 205 10.18 -24.92 34.78
CA GLU A 205 11.18 -24.97 35.86
C GLU A 205 11.84 -23.61 36.11
N GLN A 206 11.77 -22.70 35.15
CA GLN A 206 12.33 -21.35 35.24
C GLN A 206 11.38 -20.37 35.92
N ALA A 207 10.08 -20.64 35.93
CA ALA A 207 9.03 -19.76 36.44
C ALA A 207 8.39 -20.25 37.74
N PHE A 208 8.41 -21.56 38.00
CA PHE A 208 7.77 -22.16 39.17
C PHE A 208 8.78 -22.83 40.09
N VAL A 209 8.53 -22.79 41.41
CA VAL A 209 9.34 -23.49 42.41
C VAL A 209 8.95 -24.96 42.53
N ASP A 210 7.65 -25.27 42.46
CA ASP A 210 7.08 -26.61 42.62
C ASP A 210 5.69 -26.71 41.95
N GLY A 211 5.10 -27.90 42.02
CA GLY A 211 3.77 -28.21 41.50
C GLY A 211 2.65 -27.47 42.24
N ARG A 212 2.85 -27.02 43.48
CA ARG A 212 1.88 -26.22 44.24
C ARG A 212 1.79 -24.82 43.65
N MET A 213 2.92 -24.14 43.45
CA MET A 213 2.96 -22.84 42.80
C MET A 213 2.36 -22.93 41.40
N PHE A 214 2.73 -23.95 40.62
CA PHE A 214 2.18 -24.18 39.28
C PHE A 214 0.65 -24.34 39.31
N PHE A 215 0.13 -25.18 40.20
CA PHE A 215 -1.32 -25.39 40.33
C PHE A 215 -2.04 -24.13 40.80
N SER A 216 -1.53 -23.45 41.85
CA SER A 216 -2.07 -22.20 42.38
C SER A 216 -2.14 -21.11 41.31
N TYR A 217 -1.11 -21.03 40.46
CA TYR A 217 -1.10 -20.11 39.34
C TYR A 217 -2.15 -20.46 38.28
N GLN A 218 -2.17 -21.73 37.82
CA GLN A 218 -3.02 -22.20 36.73
C GLN A 218 -4.51 -22.29 37.09
N LEU A 219 -4.83 -22.46 38.36
CA LEU A 219 -6.20 -22.64 38.85
C LEU A 219 -7.16 -21.53 38.37
N PRO A 220 -6.90 -20.22 38.60
CA PRO A 220 -7.77 -19.17 38.10
C PRO A 220 -7.92 -19.15 36.57
N GLN A 221 -6.89 -19.51 35.80
CA GLN A 221 -7.01 -19.58 34.33
C GLN A 221 -7.89 -20.76 33.89
N LEU A 222 -7.73 -21.92 34.49
CA LEU A 222 -8.53 -23.12 34.21
C LEU A 222 -9.99 -22.95 34.66
N LEU A 223 -10.23 -22.27 35.79
CA LEU A 223 -11.58 -21.90 36.23
C LEU A 223 -12.23 -20.91 35.25
N THR A 224 -11.47 -19.94 34.75
CA THR A 224 -11.95 -18.99 33.73
C THR A 224 -12.35 -19.71 32.45
N LEU A 225 -11.51 -20.63 31.96
CA LEU A 225 -11.86 -21.48 30.81
C LEU A 225 -13.12 -22.31 31.08
N GLY A 226 -13.23 -22.95 32.25
CA GLY A 226 -14.41 -23.72 32.64
C GLY A 226 -15.69 -22.88 32.63
N ALA A 227 -15.63 -21.67 33.20
CA ALA A 227 -16.73 -20.71 33.20
C ALA A 227 -17.11 -20.27 31.78
N LEU A 228 -16.13 -19.93 30.93
CA LEU A 228 -16.34 -19.53 29.55
C LEU A 228 -16.96 -20.65 28.70
N LEU A 229 -16.55 -21.91 28.91
CA LEU A 229 -17.17 -23.07 28.26
C LEU A 229 -18.64 -23.22 28.69
N ILE A 230 -18.94 -23.14 29.98
CA ILE A 230 -20.33 -23.21 30.49
C ILE A 230 -21.18 -22.11 29.89
N ILE A 231 -20.69 -20.87 29.92
CA ILE A 231 -21.38 -19.69 29.38
C ILE A 231 -21.59 -19.85 27.86
N SER A 232 -20.56 -20.29 27.12
CA SER A 232 -20.64 -20.52 25.68
C SER A 232 -21.63 -21.63 25.32
N GLY A 233 -21.60 -22.75 26.04
CA GLY A 233 -22.58 -23.82 25.90
C GLY A 233 -24.01 -23.33 26.18
N GLY A 234 -24.17 -22.49 27.20
CA GLY A 234 -25.40 -21.76 27.51
C GLY A 234 -25.90 -20.89 26.36
N VAL A 235 -25.01 -20.15 25.68
CA VAL A 235 -25.36 -19.36 24.48
C VAL A 235 -25.89 -20.24 23.36
N PHE A 236 -25.24 -21.37 23.06
CA PHE A 236 -25.71 -22.31 22.04
C PHE A 236 -27.08 -22.90 22.40
N LEU A 237 -27.30 -23.27 23.66
CA LEU A 237 -28.56 -23.81 24.17
C LEU A 237 -29.69 -22.76 24.15
N LEU A 238 -29.37 -21.50 24.48
CA LEU A 238 -30.28 -20.37 24.40
C LEU A 238 -30.66 -20.09 22.95
N ALA A 239 -29.67 -20.00 22.06
CA ALA A 239 -29.87 -19.77 20.64
C ALA A 239 -30.72 -20.87 19.99
N ALA A 240 -30.53 -22.14 20.38
CA ALA A 240 -31.29 -23.27 19.87
C ALA A 240 -32.77 -23.31 20.29
N ARG A 241 -33.14 -22.54 21.34
CA ARG A 241 -34.50 -22.50 21.91
C ARG A 241 -35.18 -21.15 21.78
N SER A 242 -34.43 -20.09 21.51
CA SER A 242 -34.93 -18.72 21.45
C SER A 242 -35.74 -18.45 20.17
N ARG A 243 -36.81 -17.68 20.34
CA ARG A 243 -37.58 -17.09 19.23
C ARG A 243 -37.10 -15.69 18.83
N SER A 244 -36.14 -15.14 19.58
CA SER A 244 -35.56 -13.81 19.36
C SER A 244 -34.07 -13.90 19.02
N ARG A 245 -33.56 -12.96 18.22
CA ARG A 245 -32.13 -12.81 17.90
C ARG A 245 -31.36 -11.98 18.94
N ARG A 246 -32.00 -11.54 20.03
CA ARG A 246 -31.35 -10.72 21.08
C ARG A 246 -30.16 -11.41 21.76
N TRP A 247 -30.11 -12.75 21.76
CA TRP A 247 -28.96 -13.51 22.27
C TRP A 247 -27.67 -13.22 21.48
N ASN A 248 -27.75 -12.66 20.27
CA ASN A 248 -26.58 -12.21 19.51
C ASN A 248 -25.81 -11.11 20.27
N LEU A 249 -26.51 -10.21 20.98
CA LEU A 249 -25.87 -9.18 21.81
C LEU A 249 -25.14 -9.79 23.00
N LEU A 250 -25.72 -10.82 23.61
CA LEU A 250 -25.09 -11.58 24.69
C LEU A 250 -23.82 -12.30 24.18
N ALA A 251 -23.90 -12.95 23.02
CA ALA A 251 -22.76 -13.61 22.41
C ALA A 251 -21.61 -12.63 22.11
N LEU A 252 -21.93 -11.44 21.59
CA LEU A 252 -20.94 -10.37 21.35
C LEU A 252 -20.34 -9.86 22.67
N GLY A 253 -21.17 -9.64 23.70
CA GLY A 253 -20.71 -9.21 25.02
C GLY A 253 -19.79 -10.23 25.69
N ILE A 254 -20.10 -11.53 25.58
CA ILE A 254 -19.25 -12.61 26.10
C ILE A 254 -17.91 -12.66 25.35
N ALA A 255 -17.92 -12.57 24.02
CA ALA A 255 -16.68 -12.54 23.25
C ALA A 255 -15.80 -11.32 23.61
N ALA A 256 -16.40 -10.15 23.81
CA ALA A 256 -15.67 -8.95 24.23
C ALA A 256 -15.11 -9.08 25.66
N LEU A 257 -15.91 -9.59 26.60
CA LEU A 257 -15.49 -9.80 27.98
C LEU A 257 -14.35 -10.82 28.07
N ASP A 258 -14.44 -11.91 27.32
CA ASP A 258 -13.42 -12.96 27.24
C ASP A 258 -12.06 -12.39 26.78
N LEU A 259 -12.05 -11.69 25.65
CA LEU A 259 -10.83 -11.05 25.13
C LEU A 259 -10.28 -9.98 26.08
N LEU A 260 -11.15 -9.25 26.77
CA LEU A 260 -10.74 -8.28 27.79
C LEU A 260 -10.07 -8.98 28.98
N ILE A 261 -10.68 -10.05 29.52
CA ILE A 261 -10.11 -10.82 30.64
C ILE A 261 -8.74 -11.39 30.27
N ALA A 262 -8.58 -11.91 29.04
CA ALA A 262 -7.32 -12.48 28.57
C ALA A 262 -6.15 -11.48 28.56
N THR A 263 -6.43 -10.20 28.32
CA THR A 263 -5.41 -9.15 28.10
C THR A 263 -5.37 -8.08 29.20
N TYR A 264 -6.27 -8.16 30.18
CA TYR A 264 -6.35 -7.19 31.27
C TYR A 264 -5.05 -7.13 32.07
N GLY A 265 -4.57 -5.92 32.36
CA GLY A 265 -3.35 -5.70 33.15
C GLY A 265 -2.04 -5.82 32.37
N PHE A 266 -2.05 -6.23 31.09
CA PHE A 266 -0.82 -6.37 30.30
C PHE A 266 -0.26 -5.04 29.77
N ASN A 267 -1.08 -4.01 29.53
CA ASN A 267 -0.61 -2.70 29.06
C ASN A 267 -0.28 -1.80 30.27
N PRO A 268 0.98 -1.71 30.75
CA PRO A 268 1.34 -0.73 31.76
C PRO A 268 1.28 0.68 31.17
N ALA A 269 0.73 1.62 31.91
CA ALA A 269 0.93 3.04 31.65
C ALA A 269 2.19 3.50 32.40
N SER A 270 3.31 3.65 31.70
CA SER A 270 4.45 4.41 32.26
C SER A 270 4.05 5.88 32.40
N ASP A 271 4.62 6.59 33.37
CA ASP A 271 4.37 8.02 33.54
C ASP A 271 4.80 8.80 32.28
N PRO A 272 3.88 9.48 31.58
CA PRO A 272 4.21 10.29 30.42
C PRO A 272 5.24 11.39 30.71
N LEU A 273 5.38 11.85 31.97
CA LEU A 273 6.37 12.87 32.34
C LEU A 273 7.82 12.44 32.07
N LEU A 274 8.09 11.13 32.01
CA LEU A 274 9.40 10.62 31.58
C LEU A 274 9.75 11.01 30.13
N LEU A 275 8.76 11.44 29.34
CA LEU A 275 8.94 11.97 28.00
C LEU A 275 9.36 13.45 27.99
N GLU A 276 9.19 14.18 29.09
CA GLU A 276 9.57 15.59 29.17
C GLU A 276 11.02 15.76 29.66
N PHE A 277 11.58 14.74 30.30
CA PHE A 277 12.96 14.78 30.78
C PHE A 277 13.96 14.89 29.63
N LYS A 278 14.80 15.92 29.69
CA LYS A 278 15.88 16.18 28.75
C LYS A 278 17.22 16.14 29.51
N PRO A 279 18.11 15.18 29.22
CA PRO A 279 19.40 15.11 29.89
C PRO A 279 20.28 16.35 29.66
N PRO A 280 21.08 16.81 30.64
CA PRO A 280 22.01 17.94 30.47
C PRO A 280 22.99 17.79 29.29
N ALA A 281 23.50 16.58 29.02
CA ALA A 281 24.34 16.29 27.88
C ALA A 281 23.65 16.56 26.53
N ILE A 282 22.33 16.35 26.46
CA ILE A 282 21.53 16.66 25.26
C ILE A 282 21.36 18.17 25.11
N GLU A 283 21.12 18.90 26.20
CA GLU A 283 21.08 20.37 26.17
C GLU A 283 22.41 20.95 25.70
N PHE A 284 23.52 20.41 26.21
CA PHE A 284 24.86 20.80 25.79
C PHE A 284 25.09 20.58 24.29
N LEU A 285 24.70 19.41 23.75
CA LEU A 285 24.84 19.09 22.32
C LEU A 285 23.98 20.02 21.45
N GLN A 286 22.74 20.28 21.82
CA GLN A 286 21.87 21.21 21.08
C GLN A 286 22.36 22.66 21.09
N GLY A 287 23.19 23.03 22.07
CA GLY A 287 23.85 24.34 22.10
C GLY A 287 25.04 24.48 21.14
N GLN A 288 25.47 23.39 20.49
CA GLN A 288 26.61 23.42 19.56
C GLN A 288 26.21 23.98 18.19
N ALA A 289 27.12 24.75 17.58
CA ALA A 289 26.87 25.38 16.30
C ALA A 289 27.14 24.46 15.09
N GLY A 290 26.33 24.64 14.04
CA GLY A 290 26.47 23.93 12.76
C GLY A 290 25.82 22.55 12.73
N HIS A 291 25.83 21.91 11.56
CA HIS A 291 25.37 20.53 11.41
C HIS A 291 26.46 19.55 11.85
N PHE A 292 26.07 18.55 12.65
CA PHE A 292 26.95 17.48 13.12
C PHE A 292 26.17 16.19 13.34
N ARG A 293 26.87 15.06 13.26
CA ARG A 293 26.39 13.75 13.74
C ARG A 293 27.07 13.36 15.06
N VAL A 294 26.37 12.53 15.83
CA VAL A 294 26.89 11.89 17.05
C VAL A 294 27.02 10.37 16.89
N THR A 295 27.82 9.75 17.76
CA THR A 295 27.85 8.29 17.98
C THR A 295 28.17 7.99 19.45
N SER A 296 28.09 6.73 19.87
CA SER A 296 28.63 6.28 21.16
C SER A 296 29.77 5.28 20.98
N LEU A 297 30.69 5.31 21.93
CA LEU A 297 31.72 4.30 22.14
C LEU A 297 31.47 3.64 23.51
N GLU A 298 31.15 2.35 23.49
CA GLU A 298 30.65 1.61 24.67
C GLU A 298 31.63 0.50 25.08
N ARG A 299 31.87 0.36 26.40
CA ARG A 299 32.50 -0.84 26.97
C ARG A 299 31.42 -1.88 27.30
N PRO A 300 31.72 -3.19 27.25
CA PRO A 300 30.74 -4.25 27.57
C PRO A 300 30.08 -4.12 28.95
N GLU A 301 30.81 -3.58 29.93
CA GLU A 301 30.38 -3.34 31.31
C GLU A 301 29.56 -2.06 31.50
N ASP A 302 29.63 -1.13 30.54
CA ASP A 302 28.88 0.11 30.61
C ASP A 302 27.42 -0.12 30.14
N GLY A 303 26.48 0.59 30.75
CA GLY A 303 25.13 0.69 30.21
C GLY A 303 25.14 1.31 28.80
N ARG A 304 24.08 1.07 28.02
CA ARG A 304 23.96 1.64 26.67
C ARG A 304 23.77 3.15 26.72
N ILE A 305 24.56 3.88 25.93
CA ILE A 305 24.51 5.34 25.89
C ILE A 305 23.69 5.75 24.67
N LEU A 306 22.55 6.42 24.92
CA LEU A 306 21.57 6.81 23.90
C LEU A 306 21.25 5.64 22.95
N HIS A 307 20.33 4.76 23.36
CA HIS A 307 19.85 3.68 22.48
C HIS A 307 19.52 4.20 21.06
N PRO A 308 19.79 3.43 20.00
CA PRO A 308 19.49 3.87 18.64
C PRO A 308 18.06 4.43 18.49
N ASN A 309 17.92 5.51 17.72
CA ASN A 309 16.73 6.35 17.55
C ASN A 309 16.34 7.26 18.74
N THR A 310 16.94 7.12 19.92
CA THR A 310 16.61 8.03 21.05
C THR A 310 17.11 9.45 20.83
N ALA A 311 18.24 9.63 20.13
CA ALA A 311 18.79 10.94 19.77
C ALA A 311 17.84 11.74 18.84
N MET A 312 17.10 11.06 17.95
CA MET A 312 16.16 11.69 17.01
C MET A 312 15.06 12.48 17.73
N ARG A 313 14.65 12.04 18.92
CA ARG A 313 13.68 12.75 19.75
C ARG A 313 14.11 14.19 20.06
N TYR A 314 15.42 14.39 20.18
CA TYR A 314 16.03 15.67 20.47
C TYR A 314 16.57 16.38 19.21
N GLY A 315 16.23 15.90 18.02
CA GLY A 315 16.72 16.48 16.76
C GLY A 315 18.23 16.37 16.56
N LEU A 316 18.89 15.42 17.24
CA LEU A 316 20.30 15.13 17.03
C LEU A 316 20.46 14.03 15.97
N ASP A 317 21.30 14.27 14.96
CA ASP A 317 21.64 13.27 13.97
C ASP A 317 22.59 12.22 14.57
N ASP A 318 22.24 10.95 14.46
CA ASP A 318 23.03 9.82 14.95
C ASP A 318 23.42 8.94 13.75
N ILE A 319 24.69 8.49 13.69
CA ILE A 319 25.09 7.51 12.66
C ILE A 319 24.54 6.11 12.96
N ARG A 320 24.06 5.87 14.19
CA ARG A 320 23.41 4.63 14.61
C ARG A 320 21.90 4.73 14.36
N GLY A 321 21.22 3.60 14.32
CA GLY A 321 19.79 3.57 14.08
C GLY A 321 19.19 2.18 14.22
N TYR A 322 17.89 2.12 14.44
CA TYR A 322 17.10 0.90 14.40
C TYR A 322 15.94 1.08 13.42
N ASP A 323 15.94 0.30 12.34
CA ASP A 323 14.84 0.27 11.37
C ASP A 323 14.71 -1.16 10.83
N SER A 324 13.50 -1.55 10.43
CA SER A 324 13.29 -2.84 9.75
C SER A 324 13.85 -2.86 8.32
N ILE A 325 14.15 -1.68 7.75
CA ILE A 325 14.76 -1.54 6.43
C ILE A 325 15.91 -0.54 6.52
N ILE A 326 17.15 -1.02 6.42
CA ILE A 326 18.35 -0.17 6.40
C ILE A 326 19.03 -0.31 5.02
N PRO A 327 19.45 0.79 4.38
CA PRO A 327 20.17 0.73 3.11
C PRO A 327 21.41 -0.16 3.22
N ALA A 328 21.54 -1.14 2.32
CA ALA A 328 22.65 -2.09 2.35
C ALA A 328 24.02 -1.42 2.25
N GLY A 329 24.10 -0.28 1.55
CA GLY A 329 25.33 0.51 1.49
C GLY A 329 25.72 1.18 2.77
N TYR A 330 24.75 1.71 3.51
CA TYR A 330 25.01 2.24 4.84
C TYR A 330 25.45 1.13 5.81
N VAL A 331 24.81 -0.04 5.75
CA VAL A 331 25.24 -1.22 6.54
C VAL A 331 26.67 -1.61 6.17
N ALA A 332 27.04 -1.59 4.88
CA ALA A 332 28.40 -1.90 4.43
C ALA A 332 29.41 -0.85 4.94
N THR A 333 29.06 0.44 4.92
CA THR A 333 29.86 1.52 5.53
C THR A 333 30.10 1.26 7.00
N MET A 334 29.04 1.01 7.78
CA MET A 334 29.17 0.78 9.22
C MET A 334 29.91 -0.52 9.53
N ARG A 335 29.74 -1.58 8.73
CA ARG A 335 30.50 -2.84 8.83
C ARG A 335 31.99 -2.65 8.50
N SER A 336 32.32 -1.70 7.63
CA SER A 336 33.71 -1.38 7.29
C SER A 336 34.45 -0.70 8.45
N LEU A 337 33.74 0.09 9.26
CA LEU A 337 34.26 0.67 10.50
C LEU A 337 34.46 -0.43 11.55
N GLN A 338 33.40 -1.20 11.83
CA GLN A 338 33.43 -2.25 12.84
C GLN A 338 32.35 -3.31 12.57
N PRO A 339 32.59 -4.60 12.86
CA PRO A 339 31.56 -5.62 12.68
C PRO A 339 30.28 -5.28 13.45
N GLN A 340 29.14 -5.52 12.81
CA GLN A 340 27.82 -5.19 13.34
C GLN A 340 27.25 -6.39 14.10
N HIS A 341 27.30 -6.36 15.44
CA HIS A 341 26.96 -7.49 16.32
C HIS A 341 25.52 -7.50 16.85
N LEU A 342 24.72 -6.50 16.50
CA LEU A 342 23.32 -6.40 16.91
C LEU A 342 22.41 -7.14 15.91
N LEU A 343 21.09 -6.90 15.97
CA LEU A 343 20.13 -7.55 15.07
C LEU A 343 20.53 -7.33 13.61
N ASP A 344 20.98 -8.41 12.96
CA ASP A 344 21.43 -8.42 11.57
C ASP A 344 20.41 -7.69 10.69
N HIS A 345 20.86 -6.64 10.01
CA HIS A 345 20.10 -5.81 9.08
C HIS A 345 19.00 -4.90 9.67
N ASN A 346 18.80 -4.91 11.00
CA ASN A 346 17.79 -4.08 11.65
C ASN A 346 18.37 -3.01 12.59
N GLN A 347 19.64 -3.13 12.96
CA GLN A 347 20.26 -2.19 13.87
C GLN A 347 21.70 -1.88 13.46
N ILE A 348 22.04 -0.59 13.41
CA ILE A 348 23.42 -0.13 13.36
C ILE A 348 23.92 -0.03 14.81
N ALA A 349 24.98 -0.79 15.09
CA ALA A 349 25.59 -0.89 16.40
C ALA A 349 26.37 0.37 16.78
N PRO A 350 26.51 0.66 18.08
CA PRO A 350 27.51 1.61 18.56
C PRO A 350 28.92 1.10 18.28
N LEU A 351 29.91 1.97 18.49
CA LEU A 351 31.31 1.58 18.46
C LEU A 351 31.62 0.84 19.78
N TYR A 352 32.44 -0.20 19.74
CA TYR A 352 32.85 -0.93 20.94
C TYR A 352 34.34 -0.85 21.18
N THR A 353 34.72 -0.82 22.46
CA THR A 353 36.13 -0.80 22.88
C THR A 353 36.75 -2.19 22.96
N ASP A 354 35.95 -3.25 23.11
CA ASP A 354 36.43 -4.61 23.34
C ASP A 354 36.95 -5.27 22.06
N ALA A 355 38.03 -6.05 22.18
CA ALA A 355 38.68 -6.70 21.05
C ALA A 355 37.82 -7.80 20.39
N GLY A 356 36.84 -8.37 21.11
CA GLY A 356 35.92 -9.36 20.56
C GLY A 356 34.96 -8.75 19.55
N ARG A 357 34.48 -7.54 19.83
CA ARG A 357 33.58 -6.78 18.94
C ARG A 357 34.31 -5.83 18.01
N SER A 358 35.50 -5.36 18.38
CA SER A 358 36.36 -4.46 17.62
C SER A 358 37.75 -5.09 17.40
N PRO A 359 37.90 -6.07 16.49
CA PRO A 359 39.17 -6.79 16.35
C PRO A 359 40.35 -5.91 15.92
N ALA A 360 40.08 -4.84 15.16
CA ALA A 360 41.09 -3.88 14.73
C ALA A 360 41.38 -2.78 15.78
N GLY A 361 40.63 -2.74 16.88
CA GLY A 361 40.69 -1.71 17.90
C GLY A 361 39.86 -0.47 17.55
N TYR A 362 39.24 0.14 18.58
CA TYR A 362 38.42 1.35 18.41
C TYR A 362 39.24 2.58 17.97
N GLN A 363 40.55 2.58 18.23
CA GLN A 363 41.44 3.68 17.87
C GLN A 363 41.51 3.90 16.35
N LEU A 364 41.65 2.81 15.58
CA LEU A 364 41.65 2.87 14.12
C LEU A 364 40.34 3.45 13.59
N VAL A 365 39.22 3.04 14.19
CA VAL A 365 37.88 3.53 13.81
C VAL A 365 37.73 5.03 14.07
N LEU A 366 38.13 5.49 15.26
CA LEU A 366 38.05 6.90 15.64
C LEU A 366 39.00 7.81 14.87
N GLN A 367 40.06 7.25 14.30
CA GLN A 367 41.00 7.97 13.44
C GLN A 367 40.67 7.85 11.94
N SER A 368 39.62 7.11 11.58
CA SER A 368 39.24 6.91 10.18
C SER A 368 38.69 8.18 9.53
N ASP A 369 39.04 8.38 8.26
CA ASP A 369 38.49 9.47 7.44
C ASP A 369 36.99 9.28 7.18
N MET A 370 36.48 8.05 7.33
CA MET A 370 35.05 7.75 7.18
C MET A 370 34.21 8.47 8.24
N LEU A 371 34.66 8.52 9.50
CA LEU A 371 33.93 9.29 10.53
C LEU A 371 33.96 10.79 10.24
N ASN A 372 35.10 11.29 9.73
CA ASN A 372 35.25 12.68 9.31
C ASN A 372 34.27 13.02 8.19
N LEU A 373 34.23 12.18 7.14
CA LEU A 373 33.30 12.28 6.00
C LEU A 373 31.83 12.17 6.41
N LEU A 374 31.51 11.33 7.39
CA LEU A 374 30.17 11.20 7.97
C LEU A 374 29.81 12.38 8.88
N ASN A 375 30.66 13.40 9.00
CA ASN A 375 30.41 14.59 9.82
C ASN A 375 30.17 14.23 11.30
N VAL A 376 30.84 13.17 11.78
CA VAL A 376 30.77 12.74 13.18
C VAL A 376 31.69 13.63 14.01
N ARG A 377 31.09 14.67 14.61
CA ARG A 377 31.79 15.64 15.43
C ARG A 377 31.85 15.25 16.89
N TYR A 378 30.85 14.52 17.40
CA TYR A 378 30.80 14.17 18.82
C TYR A 378 30.68 12.67 19.06
N ALA A 379 31.49 12.13 19.96
CA ALA A 379 31.39 10.76 20.46
C ALA A 379 31.09 10.76 21.96
N LEU A 380 30.09 9.97 22.37
CA LEU A 380 29.68 9.83 23.76
C LEU A 380 30.28 8.56 24.38
N THR A 381 30.84 8.68 25.57
CA THR A 381 31.41 7.57 26.34
C THR A 381 30.91 7.59 27.78
N ALA A 382 31.18 6.51 28.53
CA ALA A 382 31.03 6.52 29.98
C ALA A 382 31.86 7.67 30.59
N PRO A 383 31.39 8.29 31.70
CA PRO A 383 32.01 9.49 32.25
C PRO A 383 33.40 9.26 32.84
N ASP A 384 33.78 8.02 33.14
CA ASP A 384 35.10 7.60 33.61
C ASP A 384 36.03 7.12 32.46
N PHE A 385 35.52 7.03 31.23
CA PHE A 385 36.33 6.63 30.09
C PHE A 385 37.33 7.74 29.72
N GLU A 386 38.59 7.38 29.49
CA GLU A 386 39.63 8.30 29.05
C GLU A 386 40.17 7.92 27.67
N MET A 387 40.13 8.88 26.73
CA MET A 387 40.58 8.72 25.36
C MET A 387 41.83 9.57 25.11
N TYR A 388 42.93 8.90 24.74
CA TYR A 388 44.19 9.56 24.37
C TYR A 388 44.44 9.39 22.88
N LEU A 389 43.64 10.06 22.05
CA LEU A 389 43.75 10.03 20.58
C LEU A 389 43.95 11.45 20.01
N PRO A 390 44.92 11.65 19.10
CA PRO A 390 45.06 12.92 18.39
C PRO A 390 43.77 13.32 17.67
N GLY A 391 43.43 14.61 17.72
CA GLY A 391 42.22 15.17 17.08
C GLY A 391 40.94 15.02 17.90
N TRP A 392 40.97 14.31 19.03
CA TRP A 392 39.83 14.16 19.93
C TRP A 392 40.05 14.89 21.26
N GLN A 393 39.07 15.69 21.69
CA GLN A 393 39.14 16.45 22.94
C GLN A 393 37.85 16.30 23.75
N SER A 394 37.96 16.01 25.05
CA SER A 394 36.81 16.01 25.96
C SER A 394 36.35 17.45 26.18
N ILE A 395 35.09 17.75 25.84
CA ILE A 395 34.49 19.09 25.97
C ILE A 395 33.34 19.14 27.00
N TYR A 396 32.86 17.98 27.43
CA TYR A 396 31.82 17.85 28.45
C TYR A 396 32.02 16.56 29.22
N ARG A 397 31.82 16.58 30.55
CA ARG A 397 31.94 15.40 31.40
C ARG A 397 31.07 15.54 32.65
N GLN A 398 29.94 14.84 32.68
CA GLN A 398 29.03 14.73 33.82
C GLN A 398 28.42 13.33 33.87
N GLU A 399 27.16 13.14 33.48
CA GLU A 399 26.50 11.83 33.37
C GLU A 399 27.07 10.96 32.25
N VAL A 400 27.65 11.61 31.24
CA VAL A 400 28.43 11.04 30.14
C VAL A 400 29.63 11.93 29.86
N ALA A 401 30.64 11.41 29.18
CA ALA A 401 31.69 12.23 28.59
C ALA A 401 31.41 12.42 27.09
N ILE A 402 31.59 13.64 26.60
CA ILE A 402 31.44 14.00 25.17
C ILE A 402 32.80 14.47 24.66
N TRP A 403 33.24 13.78 23.62
CA TRP A 403 34.50 14.05 22.92
C TRP A 403 34.21 14.70 21.58
N GLU A 404 34.90 15.81 21.29
CA GLU A 404 34.85 16.50 20.01
C GLU A 404 35.96 16.02 19.09
N ASN A 405 35.58 15.63 17.87
CA ASN A 405 36.46 15.37 16.74
C ASN A 405 36.74 16.67 15.99
N GLN A 406 37.97 17.17 16.10
CA GLN A 406 38.42 18.40 15.46
C GLN A 406 38.63 18.24 13.95
N SER A 407 38.67 17.01 13.44
CA SER A 407 38.84 16.69 12.02
C SER A 407 37.53 16.42 11.29
N ALA A 408 36.38 16.57 11.96
CA ALA A 408 35.08 16.33 11.35
C ALA A 408 34.82 17.26 10.16
N MET A 409 34.50 16.70 8.99
CA MET A 409 34.21 17.47 7.79
C MET A 409 32.77 18.03 7.83
N PRO A 410 32.49 19.13 7.10
CA PRO A 410 31.14 19.67 6.96
C PRO A 410 30.16 18.66 6.35
N ARG A 411 28.86 18.84 6.62
CA ARG A 411 27.80 17.98 6.10
C ARG A 411 27.68 18.03 4.56
N ALA A 412 28.06 19.14 3.96
CA ALA A 412 28.20 19.30 2.52
C ALA A 412 29.43 20.17 2.24
N PHE A 413 30.19 19.82 1.21
CA PHE A 413 31.41 20.56 0.84
C PHE A 413 31.70 20.44 -0.66
N THR A 414 32.39 21.43 -1.21
CA THR A 414 32.84 21.45 -2.60
C THR A 414 34.32 21.11 -2.71
N VAL A 415 34.70 20.45 -3.80
CA VAL A 415 36.09 20.14 -4.16
C VAL A 415 36.28 20.52 -5.62
N ASP A 416 37.31 21.30 -5.94
CA ASP A 416 37.59 21.68 -7.33
C ASP A 416 37.82 20.45 -8.21
N LYS A 417 37.27 20.47 -9.42
CA LYS A 417 37.33 19.33 -10.34
C LYS A 417 38.77 18.99 -10.75
N ALA A 418 39.68 19.96 -10.72
CA ALA A 418 41.11 19.74 -10.94
C ALA A 418 41.76 18.88 -9.84
N ASP A 419 41.21 18.96 -8.63
CA ASP A 419 41.70 18.24 -7.44
C ASP A 419 40.90 16.95 -7.18
N TRP A 420 39.89 16.64 -8.01
CA TRP A 420 39.06 15.46 -7.83
C TRP A 420 39.80 14.16 -8.20
N ASP A 421 39.88 13.21 -7.26
CA ASP A 421 40.41 11.87 -7.54
C ASP A 421 39.33 11.01 -8.24
N PRO A 422 39.56 10.53 -9.48
CA PRO A 422 38.61 9.68 -10.19
C PRO A 422 38.20 8.41 -9.44
N ARG A 423 39.05 7.89 -8.54
CA ARG A 423 38.74 6.70 -7.70
C ARG A 423 37.55 6.94 -6.78
N TRP A 424 37.24 8.19 -6.45
CA TRP A 424 36.12 8.54 -5.57
C TRP A 424 34.77 8.29 -6.24
N LEU A 425 34.71 8.29 -7.57
CA LEU A 425 33.47 8.03 -8.31
C LEU A 425 33.31 6.51 -8.54
N ALA A 426 32.17 5.97 -8.13
CA ALA A 426 31.80 4.60 -8.48
C ALA A 426 30.99 4.60 -9.78
N GLU A 427 31.60 4.22 -10.90
CA GLU A 427 30.86 3.98 -12.13
C GLU A 427 29.90 2.79 -11.94
N ALA A 428 28.67 2.95 -12.44
CA ALA A 428 27.51 2.12 -12.12
C ALA A 428 27.81 0.60 -12.16
N GLY A 429 27.79 -0.05 -10.99
CA GLY A 429 27.83 -1.51 -10.87
C GLY A 429 28.95 -2.10 -10.00
N GLY A 430 29.90 -1.31 -9.49
CA GLY A 430 30.94 -1.78 -8.58
C GLY A 430 30.58 -1.56 -7.11
N GLY A 431 30.66 -2.60 -6.28
CA GLY A 431 30.39 -2.54 -4.83
C GLY A 431 31.30 -1.57 -4.05
N PHE A 432 31.05 -1.43 -2.75
CA PHE A 432 31.70 -0.45 -1.88
C PHE A 432 33.23 -0.60 -1.83
N LYS A 433 33.97 0.33 -2.46
CA LYS A 433 35.43 0.31 -2.60
C LYS A 433 36.18 0.89 -1.40
N PHE A 434 35.78 0.54 -0.17
CA PHE A 434 36.38 1.13 1.05
C PHE A 434 37.89 0.91 1.15
N ALA A 435 38.37 -0.28 0.78
CA ALA A 435 39.79 -0.63 0.85
C ALA A 435 40.64 0.07 -0.23
N GLU A 436 40.09 0.33 -1.42
CA GLU A 436 40.82 0.99 -2.52
C GLU A 436 41.08 2.48 -2.25
N LEU A 437 40.28 3.06 -1.35
CA LEU A 437 40.29 4.48 -1.00
C LEU A 437 41.08 4.78 0.29
N ASP A 438 41.59 3.75 0.98
CA ASP A 438 42.32 3.84 2.26
C ASP A 438 41.62 4.71 3.33
N ILE A 439 40.29 4.80 3.27
CA ILE A 439 39.47 5.66 4.13
C ILE A 439 39.55 5.23 5.60
N LEU A 440 39.78 3.94 5.84
CA LEU A 440 39.87 3.37 7.18
C LEU A 440 41.26 3.56 7.81
N GLY A 441 42.31 3.68 7.00
CA GLY A 441 43.69 3.85 7.46
C GLY A 441 44.12 5.30 7.72
N GLY A 442 43.23 6.27 7.49
CA GLY A 442 43.58 7.70 7.54
C GLY A 442 44.37 8.17 6.32
N GLY A 443 44.33 7.41 5.22
CA GLY A 443 45.06 7.68 3.98
C GLY A 443 44.25 8.45 2.94
N LEU A 444 42.98 8.77 3.21
CA LEU A 444 42.15 9.54 2.28
C LEU A 444 42.53 11.02 2.37
N HIS A 445 43.39 11.46 1.46
CA HIS A 445 43.67 12.87 1.29
C HIS A 445 42.55 13.54 0.48
N VAL A 446 41.60 14.18 1.16
CA VAL A 446 40.70 15.13 0.52
C VAL A 446 41.47 16.45 0.34
N PRO A 447 41.67 16.94 -0.90
CA PRO A 447 42.31 18.24 -1.15
C PRO A 447 41.52 19.38 -0.53
N ARG A 448 41.97 20.62 -0.76
CA ARG A 448 41.29 21.81 -0.24
C ARG A 448 39.81 21.78 -0.61
N TYR A 449 38.96 21.72 0.40
CA TYR A 449 37.51 21.75 0.26
C TYR A 449 36.94 23.04 0.85
N GLU A 450 35.76 23.44 0.38
CA GLU A 450 35.01 24.57 0.93
C GLU A 450 33.66 24.09 1.46
N ALA A 451 33.26 24.57 2.64
CA ALA A 451 31.99 24.16 3.25
C ALA A 451 30.80 24.73 2.47
N ALA A 452 29.83 23.88 2.15
CA ALA A 452 28.56 24.27 1.54
C ALA A 452 27.49 24.47 2.62
N SER A 453 26.64 25.49 2.45
CA SER A 453 25.59 25.81 3.41
C SER A 453 24.31 25.03 3.10
N ILE A 454 23.78 24.28 4.07
CA ILE A 454 22.48 23.63 3.95
C ILE A 454 21.43 24.58 4.50
N SER A 455 20.69 25.27 3.63
CA SER A 455 19.68 26.25 4.06
C SER A 455 18.35 25.63 4.47
N ARG A 456 18.06 24.41 4.00
CA ARG A 456 16.87 23.65 4.41
C ARG A 456 17.09 22.16 4.26
N ASP A 457 16.65 21.39 5.25
CA ASP A 457 16.71 19.92 5.22
C ASP A 457 15.43 19.33 5.83
N SER A 458 14.71 18.53 5.04
CA SER A 458 13.52 17.79 5.48
C SER A 458 13.74 16.28 5.55
N GLY A 459 14.98 15.81 5.34
CA GLY A 459 15.31 14.41 5.08
C GLY A 459 15.03 13.98 3.64
N ARG A 460 13.85 14.32 3.10
CA ARG A 460 13.48 14.00 1.70
C ARG A 460 13.99 15.01 0.68
N GLU A 461 13.94 16.29 1.04
CA GLU A 461 14.33 17.41 0.19
C GLU A 461 15.31 18.31 0.94
N LYS A 462 16.42 18.68 0.27
CA LYS A 462 17.49 19.52 0.80
C LYS A 462 17.79 20.67 -0.15
N PHE A 463 18.02 21.85 0.42
CA PHE A 463 18.50 23.01 -0.28
C PHE A 463 19.92 23.31 0.17
N ILE A 464 20.82 23.46 -0.80
CA ILE A 464 22.24 23.68 -0.57
C ILE A 464 22.66 24.90 -1.38
N ASP A 465 23.17 25.91 -0.69
CA ASP A 465 23.69 27.12 -1.31
C ASP A 465 25.21 27.04 -1.39
N VAL A 466 25.73 27.22 -2.61
CA VAL A 466 27.16 27.12 -2.90
C VAL A 466 27.60 28.24 -3.84
N SER A 467 28.84 28.67 -3.66
CA SER A 467 29.56 29.56 -4.58
C SER A 467 30.83 28.82 -4.97
N VAL A 468 31.02 28.58 -6.28
CA VAL A 468 32.18 27.85 -6.79
C VAL A 468 32.85 28.68 -7.89
N ALA A 469 34.15 28.94 -7.75
CA ALA A 469 34.91 29.75 -8.70
C ALA A 469 35.29 28.97 -9.96
N ASN A 470 35.47 27.65 -9.83
CA ASN A 470 35.79 26.73 -10.91
C ASN A 470 34.68 25.68 -11.02
N ASP A 471 34.75 24.84 -12.06
CA ASP A 471 33.97 23.61 -12.07
C ASP A 471 34.39 22.75 -10.87
N SER A 472 33.43 22.33 -10.05
CA SER A 472 33.69 21.65 -8.78
C SER A 472 32.70 20.50 -8.57
N TRP A 473 33.07 19.55 -7.73
CA TRP A 473 32.17 18.54 -7.19
C TRP A 473 31.60 19.00 -5.87
N LEU A 474 30.27 18.95 -5.72
CA LEU A 474 29.61 19.02 -4.42
C LEU A 474 29.47 17.60 -3.87
N VAL A 475 30.02 17.37 -2.68
CA VAL A 475 29.82 16.14 -1.91
C VAL A 475 28.85 16.44 -0.78
N VAL A 476 27.82 15.61 -0.65
CA VAL A 476 26.86 15.66 0.47
C VAL A 476 27.04 14.39 1.30
N SER A 477 27.27 14.58 2.60
CA SER A 477 27.44 13.49 3.59
C SER A 477 26.10 12.83 3.90
N GLU A 478 25.51 12.22 2.89
CA GLU A 478 24.23 11.52 2.90
C GLU A 478 24.36 10.25 2.08
N SER A 479 23.70 9.16 2.51
CA SER A 479 23.84 7.90 1.79
C SER A 479 23.23 8.00 0.39
N TYR A 480 23.98 7.58 -0.63
CA TYR A 480 23.50 7.51 -1.99
C TYR A 480 22.54 6.33 -2.16
N MET A 481 21.41 6.59 -2.80
CA MET A 481 20.42 5.60 -3.19
C MET A 481 19.84 5.95 -4.57
N PRO A 482 19.49 4.96 -5.40
CA PRO A 482 18.74 5.23 -6.63
C PRO A 482 17.44 5.99 -6.33
N GLY A 483 17.18 7.06 -7.07
CA GLY A 483 15.96 7.87 -6.92
C GLY A 483 16.17 9.29 -6.39
N TRP A 484 17.39 9.66 -5.99
CA TRP A 484 17.75 11.07 -5.79
C TRP A 484 17.78 11.81 -7.13
N ARG A 485 17.18 12.99 -7.15
CA ARG A 485 17.24 13.94 -8.27
C ARG A 485 17.78 15.26 -7.74
N ALA A 486 18.55 15.95 -8.56
CA ALA A 486 19.08 17.25 -8.21
C ALA A 486 18.75 18.27 -9.29
N PHE A 487 18.52 19.49 -8.84
CA PHE A 487 18.27 20.63 -9.69
C PHE A 487 19.15 21.77 -9.19
N ALA A 488 19.71 22.55 -10.10
CA ALA A 488 20.43 23.77 -9.77
C ALA A 488 19.76 24.96 -10.43
N ARG A 489 19.79 26.09 -9.74
CA ARG A 489 19.35 27.39 -10.26
C ARG A 489 20.30 28.48 -9.77
N PRO A 490 20.49 29.56 -10.55
CA PRO A 490 21.28 30.70 -10.10
C PRO A 490 20.75 31.23 -8.76
N PHE A 491 21.65 31.65 -7.88
CA PHE A 491 21.27 32.17 -6.57
C PHE A 491 20.24 33.31 -6.68
N GLY A 492 19.14 33.21 -5.92
CA GLY A 492 18.05 34.19 -5.94
C GLY A 492 17.02 34.09 -7.08
N SER A 493 17.18 33.14 -8.01
CA SER A 493 16.20 32.89 -9.10
C SER A 493 15.04 31.98 -8.67
N GLY A 494 13.94 32.00 -9.43
CA GLY A 494 12.76 31.13 -9.23
C GLY A 494 12.97 29.69 -9.72
N GLU A 495 11.97 28.83 -9.51
CA GLU A 495 12.01 27.41 -9.89
C GLU A 495 12.01 27.21 -11.42
N GLU A 496 11.52 28.18 -12.18
CA GLU A 496 11.50 28.17 -13.65
C GLU A 496 12.89 28.20 -14.29
N ALA A 497 13.93 28.60 -13.53
CA ALA A 497 15.32 28.62 -13.98
C ALA A 497 16.08 27.33 -13.62
N GLU A 498 15.41 26.34 -13.03
CA GLU A 498 16.05 25.07 -12.64
C GLU A 498 16.48 24.24 -13.86
N PHE A 499 17.70 23.70 -13.80
CA PHE A 499 18.16 22.65 -14.70
C PHE A 499 18.58 21.40 -13.91
N GLY A 500 18.42 20.23 -14.52
CA GLY A 500 18.68 18.95 -13.87
C GLY A 500 20.18 18.62 -13.75
N LEU A 501 20.56 18.03 -12.62
CA LEU A 501 21.89 17.49 -12.34
C LEU A 501 21.80 16.02 -11.98
N ALA A 502 22.83 15.26 -12.38
CA ALA A 502 22.95 13.84 -12.01
C ALA A 502 23.55 13.71 -10.60
N VAL A 503 22.83 13.01 -9.71
CA VAL A 503 23.38 12.59 -8.42
C VAL A 503 24.13 11.29 -8.60
N ARG A 504 25.39 11.23 -8.16
CA ARG A 504 26.26 10.06 -8.31
C ARG A 504 26.73 9.51 -6.97
N LEU A 505 27.08 8.23 -6.95
CA LEU A 505 27.72 7.59 -5.81
C LEU A 505 29.20 7.99 -5.77
N VAL A 506 29.62 8.68 -4.70
CA VAL A 506 31.00 9.07 -4.47
C VAL A 506 31.49 8.62 -3.09
N LEU A 507 32.81 8.48 -2.92
CA LEU A 507 33.44 8.12 -1.64
C LEU A 507 32.77 6.90 -0.97
N ALA A 508 32.55 5.87 -1.79
CA ALA A 508 31.91 4.59 -1.48
C ALA A 508 30.43 4.62 -1.03
N ASN A 509 29.92 5.67 -0.38
CA ASN A 509 28.52 5.72 0.09
C ASN A 509 27.84 7.10 -0.04
N LEU A 510 28.57 8.16 -0.37
CA LEU A 510 28.06 9.53 -0.34
C LEU A 510 27.45 9.98 -1.68
N GLN A 511 26.74 11.10 -1.66
CA GLN A 511 26.17 11.73 -2.86
C GLN A 511 27.15 12.75 -3.43
N GLY A 512 27.37 12.71 -4.74
CA GLY A 512 28.21 13.65 -5.48
C GLY A 512 27.46 14.29 -6.64
N LEU A 513 27.67 15.59 -6.85
CA LEU A 513 27.11 16.36 -7.97
C LEU A 513 28.23 17.16 -8.63
N GLU A 514 28.27 17.13 -9.95
CA GLU A 514 29.17 17.97 -10.72
C GLU A 514 28.51 19.34 -10.95
N LEU A 515 29.21 20.42 -10.62
CA LEU A 515 28.72 21.79 -10.71
C LEU A 515 29.64 22.63 -11.59
N PRO A 516 29.07 23.40 -12.53
CA PRO A 516 29.84 24.43 -13.23
C PRO A 516 30.17 25.59 -12.28
N ALA A 517 31.21 26.36 -12.62
CA ALA A 517 31.52 27.61 -11.93
C ALA A 517 30.29 28.54 -11.83
N GLY A 518 30.04 29.11 -10.66
CA GLY A 518 28.92 30.03 -10.41
C GLY A 518 28.36 29.96 -8.98
N ASP A 519 27.34 30.80 -8.75
CA ASP A 519 26.58 30.86 -7.51
C ASP A 519 25.24 30.13 -7.68
N TRP A 520 25.09 29.03 -6.94
CA TRP A 520 23.98 28.10 -7.14
C TRP A 520 23.21 27.86 -5.85
N THR A 521 21.89 27.83 -5.98
CA THR A 521 21.02 27.13 -5.03
C THR A 521 20.67 25.78 -5.63
N LEU A 522 21.10 24.70 -4.97
CA LEU A 522 20.75 23.34 -5.37
C LEU A 522 19.54 22.86 -4.58
N ARG A 523 18.68 22.11 -5.27
CA ARG A 523 17.56 21.37 -4.69
C ARG A 523 17.75 19.88 -4.94
N LEU A 524 18.08 19.14 -3.89
CA LEU A 524 18.17 17.68 -3.92
C LEU A 524 16.86 17.11 -3.39
N VAL A 525 16.22 16.23 -4.15
CA VAL A 525 14.95 15.61 -3.77
C VAL A 525 15.00 14.10 -3.98
N TYR A 526 14.69 13.35 -2.93
CA TYR A 526 14.51 11.91 -3.01
C TYR A 526 13.10 11.60 -3.51
N SER A 527 13.01 11.00 -4.70
CA SER A 527 11.74 10.64 -5.35
C SER A 527 11.86 9.28 -6.05
N PRO A 528 12.06 8.19 -5.30
CA PRO A 528 12.31 6.88 -5.86
C PRO A 528 11.09 6.34 -6.62
N GLU A 529 11.35 5.60 -7.70
CA GLU A 529 10.30 4.98 -8.52
C GLU A 529 9.49 3.96 -7.72
N SER A 530 10.12 3.26 -6.78
CA SER A 530 9.46 2.30 -5.89
C SER A 530 8.33 2.94 -5.06
N MET A 531 8.53 4.16 -4.56
CA MET A 531 7.49 4.87 -3.82
C MET A 531 6.37 5.36 -4.73
N GLN A 532 6.68 5.75 -5.96
CA GLN A 532 5.66 6.16 -6.94
C GLN A 532 4.79 4.96 -7.36
N LEU A 533 5.43 3.82 -7.63
CA LEU A 533 4.75 2.56 -7.92
C LEU A 533 3.94 2.08 -6.71
N GLY A 534 4.49 2.20 -5.50
CA GLY A 534 3.79 1.92 -4.25
C GLY A 534 2.53 2.77 -4.10
N MET A 535 2.64 4.10 -4.25
CA MET A 535 1.49 5.00 -4.19
C MET A 535 0.43 4.68 -5.24
N PHE A 536 0.84 4.36 -6.47
CA PHE A 536 -0.09 3.97 -7.53
C PHE A 536 -0.79 2.64 -7.23
N THR A 537 -0.05 1.60 -6.84
CA THR A 537 -0.62 0.30 -6.51
C THR A 537 -1.54 0.38 -5.29
N SER A 538 -1.20 1.18 -4.27
CA SER A 538 -2.10 1.48 -3.15
C SER A 538 -3.35 2.24 -3.58
N SER A 539 -3.21 3.29 -4.39
CA SER A 539 -4.36 4.07 -4.90
C SER A 539 -5.30 3.22 -5.73
N LEU A 540 -4.75 2.35 -6.58
CA LEU A 540 -5.53 1.41 -7.37
C LEU A 540 -6.19 0.35 -6.49
N SER A 541 -5.50 -0.17 -5.47
CA SER A 541 -6.10 -1.13 -4.52
C SER A 541 -7.27 -0.50 -3.78
N VAL A 542 -7.13 0.75 -3.33
CA VAL A 542 -8.23 1.54 -2.77
C VAL A 542 -9.35 1.71 -3.78
N ALA A 543 -9.06 2.04 -5.04
CA ALA A 543 -10.07 2.15 -6.09
C ALA A 543 -10.83 0.82 -6.29
N ILE A 544 -10.13 -0.32 -6.34
CA ILE A 544 -10.76 -1.64 -6.46
C ILE A 544 -11.67 -1.92 -5.26
N ILE A 545 -11.21 -1.63 -4.03
CA ILE A 545 -12.02 -1.77 -2.82
C ILE A 545 -13.26 -0.88 -2.86
N LEU A 546 -13.11 0.40 -3.21
CA LEU A 546 -14.23 1.34 -3.35
C LEU A 546 -15.22 0.91 -4.42
N PHE A 547 -14.73 0.39 -5.55
CA PHE A 547 -15.59 -0.16 -6.59
C PHE A 547 -16.35 -1.40 -6.12
N MET A 548 -15.70 -2.32 -5.41
CA MET A 548 -16.36 -3.51 -4.85
C MET A 548 -17.39 -3.15 -3.78
N LEU A 549 -17.05 -2.24 -2.87
CA LEU A 549 -17.96 -1.74 -1.83
C LEU A 549 -19.13 -0.97 -2.46
N GLY A 550 -18.86 -0.12 -3.45
CA GLY A 550 -19.87 0.60 -4.21
C GLY A 550 -20.80 -0.35 -4.95
N ALA A 551 -20.27 -1.38 -5.62
CA ALA A 551 -21.06 -2.41 -6.29
C ALA A 551 -21.90 -3.23 -5.30
N TRP A 552 -21.34 -3.58 -4.14
CA TRP A 552 -22.08 -4.25 -3.07
C TRP A 552 -23.21 -3.37 -2.53
N PHE A 553 -22.92 -2.11 -2.21
CA PHE A 553 -23.89 -1.14 -1.71
C PHE A 553 -25.00 -0.87 -2.73
N TRP A 554 -24.63 -0.73 -4.00
CA TRP A 554 -25.57 -0.57 -5.11
C TRP A 554 -26.53 -1.76 -5.21
N ARG A 555 -26.00 -2.99 -5.12
CA ARG A 555 -26.82 -4.21 -5.09
C ARG A 555 -27.70 -4.30 -3.85
N ALA A 556 -27.21 -3.89 -2.68
CA ALA A 556 -27.96 -3.94 -1.43
C ALA A 556 -29.11 -2.92 -1.39
N THR A 557 -28.95 -1.75 -2.01
CA THR A 557 -29.92 -0.65 -1.96
C THR A 557 -30.88 -0.61 -3.15
N ILE A 558 -30.36 -0.78 -4.38
CA ILE A 558 -31.15 -0.68 -5.62
C ILE A 558 -31.63 -2.06 -6.09
N GLY A 559 -31.04 -3.15 -5.60
CA GLY A 559 -31.41 -4.53 -5.92
C GLY A 559 -30.94 -4.98 -7.32
N LEU A 560 -31.28 -6.22 -7.69
CA LEU A 560 -31.02 -6.76 -9.04
C LEU A 560 -32.07 -6.28 -10.04
N ASN A 561 -31.70 -6.19 -11.33
CA ASN A 561 -32.64 -5.78 -12.37
C ASN A 561 -33.68 -6.87 -12.66
N THR A 562 -34.89 -6.67 -12.15
CA THR A 562 -36.09 -7.49 -12.41
C THR A 562 -37.14 -6.67 -13.15
N GLU A 563 -38.06 -7.34 -13.85
CA GLU A 563 -39.19 -6.68 -14.54
C GLU A 563 -40.06 -5.84 -13.59
N SER A 564 -40.06 -6.18 -12.30
CA SER A 564 -40.73 -5.46 -11.20
C SER A 564 -39.97 -4.27 -10.61
N SER A 565 -38.81 -3.88 -11.19
CA SER A 565 -38.02 -2.76 -10.68
C SER A 565 -38.80 -1.44 -10.74
N SER A 566 -38.78 -0.67 -9.64
CA SER A 566 -39.45 0.63 -9.56
C SER A 566 -38.89 1.62 -10.60
N GLY A 567 -39.72 2.59 -11.03
CA GLY A 567 -39.28 3.63 -11.98
C GLY A 567 -38.04 4.41 -11.50
N VAL A 568 -37.93 4.63 -10.19
CA VAL A 568 -36.77 5.27 -9.55
C VAL A 568 -35.50 4.42 -9.72
N ALA A 569 -35.58 3.10 -9.49
CA ALA A 569 -34.45 2.20 -9.68
C ALA A 569 -33.98 2.18 -11.15
N LYS A 570 -34.91 2.22 -12.11
CA LYS A 570 -34.57 2.29 -13.55
C LYS A 570 -33.85 3.57 -13.93
N VAL A 571 -34.30 4.73 -13.43
CA VAL A 571 -33.62 6.02 -13.65
C VAL A 571 -32.22 6.02 -13.01
N ALA A 572 -32.10 5.52 -11.77
CA ALA A 572 -30.81 5.43 -11.09
C ALA A 572 -29.80 4.56 -11.87
N ARG A 573 -30.22 3.41 -12.41
CA ARG A 573 -29.37 2.50 -13.19
C ARG A 573 -28.96 3.04 -14.56
N ASN A 574 -29.79 3.89 -15.17
CA ASN A 574 -29.54 4.41 -16.52
C ASN A 574 -28.90 5.79 -16.56
N SER A 575 -28.82 6.46 -15.42
CA SER A 575 -28.25 7.80 -15.34
C SER A 575 -27.25 7.91 -14.19
N ALA A 576 -27.66 7.69 -12.94
CA ALA A 576 -26.80 7.91 -11.77
C ALA A 576 -25.59 6.95 -11.74
N ALA A 577 -25.77 5.66 -12.03
CA ALA A 577 -24.66 4.70 -12.06
C ALA A 577 -23.60 5.04 -13.13
N PRO A 578 -23.95 5.22 -14.42
CA PRO A 578 -22.99 5.65 -15.44
C PRO A 578 -22.29 6.97 -15.09
N ILE A 579 -23.00 7.92 -14.49
CA ILE A 579 -22.45 9.20 -14.03
C ILE A 579 -21.35 8.99 -12.98
N MET A 580 -21.67 8.28 -11.89
CA MET A 580 -20.72 8.03 -10.81
C MET A 580 -19.51 7.23 -11.30
N LEU A 581 -19.72 6.22 -12.14
CA LEU A 581 -18.66 5.38 -12.68
C LEU A 581 -17.76 6.14 -13.67
N ASN A 582 -18.30 7.05 -14.48
CA ASN A 582 -17.48 7.91 -15.34
C ASN A 582 -16.61 8.88 -14.53
N LEU A 583 -17.15 9.47 -13.45
CA LEU A 583 -16.35 10.30 -12.53
C LEU A 583 -15.22 9.49 -11.89
N PHE A 584 -15.56 8.29 -11.43
CA PHE A 584 -14.61 7.36 -10.84
C PHE A 584 -13.50 6.97 -11.82
N ASN A 585 -13.84 6.69 -13.08
CA ASN A 585 -12.86 6.41 -14.14
C ASN A 585 -11.91 7.59 -14.37
N ARG A 586 -12.41 8.83 -14.28
CA ARG A 586 -11.58 10.03 -14.43
C ARG A 586 -10.55 10.16 -13.31
N GLY A 587 -10.90 9.78 -12.08
CA GLY A 587 -9.96 9.69 -10.97
C GLY A 587 -8.84 8.67 -11.23
N ILE A 588 -9.18 7.49 -11.79
CA ILE A 588 -8.19 6.46 -12.17
C ILE A 588 -7.29 6.96 -13.31
N ASP A 589 -7.86 7.58 -14.35
CA ASP A 589 -7.09 8.16 -15.46
C ASP A 589 -6.14 9.27 -14.96
N LEU A 590 -6.55 10.09 -13.98
CA LEU A 590 -5.70 11.10 -13.36
C LEU A 590 -4.54 10.47 -12.59
N ALA A 591 -4.82 9.46 -11.75
CA ALA A 591 -3.79 8.73 -11.01
C ALA A 591 -2.78 8.06 -11.97
N PHE A 592 -3.26 7.45 -13.05
CA PHE A 592 -2.41 6.91 -14.09
C PHE A 592 -1.59 7.98 -14.80
N ALA A 593 -2.18 9.14 -15.13
CA ALA A 593 -1.46 10.24 -15.77
C ALA A 593 -0.30 10.76 -14.92
N ILE A 594 -0.46 10.84 -13.59
CA ILE A 594 0.61 11.26 -12.67
C ILE A 594 1.83 10.33 -12.76
N VAL A 595 1.60 9.01 -12.85
CA VAL A 595 2.70 8.03 -13.00
C VAL A 595 3.29 8.12 -14.40
N MET A 596 2.44 8.14 -15.42
CA MET A 596 2.86 8.19 -16.82
C MET A 596 3.77 9.40 -17.09
N TYR A 597 3.42 10.58 -16.57
CA TYR A 597 4.20 11.81 -16.75
C TYR A 597 5.52 11.84 -15.97
N ARG A 598 5.69 10.96 -14.99
CA ARG A 598 6.95 10.83 -14.23
C ARG A 598 7.90 9.78 -14.82
N LEU A 599 7.36 8.79 -15.53
CA LEU A 599 8.11 7.73 -16.17
C LEU A 599 8.49 8.05 -17.62
N LEU A 600 7.68 8.84 -18.33
CA LEU A 600 7.96 9.27 -19.69
C LEU A 600 8.64 10.63 -19.72
N LEU A 601 9.47 10.85 -20.75
CA LEU A 601 10.00 12.17 -21.05
C LEU A 601 8.86 13.09 -21.56
N PRO A 602 8.97 14.42 -21.38
CA PRO A 602 7.96 15.37 -21.87
C PRO A 602 7.64 15.19 -23.37
N VAL A 603 8.66 14.93 -24.20
CA VAL A 603 8.48 14.69 -25.65
C VAL A 603 7.56 13.49 -25.91
N ASP A 604 7.80 12.35 -25.25
CA ASP A 604 6.99 11.14 -25.42
C ASP A 604 5.53 11.35 -24.98
N VAL A 605 5.35 12.08 -23.87
CA VAL A 605 4.02 12.49 -23.41
C VAL A 605 3.29 13.32 -24.47
N GLY A 606 3.99 14.25 -25.11
CA GLY A 606 3.47 15.07 -26.19
C GLY A 606 2.99 14.25 -27.38
N ILE A 607 3.87 13.38 -27.88
CA ILE A 607 3.59 12.48 -29.02
C ILE A 607 2.38 11.59 -28.70
N TYR A 608 2.31 11.04 -27.49
CA TYR A 608 1.20 10.17 -27.10
C TYR A 608 -0.13 10.93 -26.99
N ASN A 609 -0.14 12.16 -26.45
CA ASN A 609 -1.35 12.99 -26.42
C ASN A 609 -1.81 13.36 -27.83
N PHE A 610 -0.89 13.70 -28.74
CA PHE A 610 -1.20 13.91 -30.16
C PHE A 610 -1.79 12.67 -30.82
N ALA A 611 -1.21 11.49 -30.57
CA ALA A 611 -1.73 10.21 -31.07
C ALA A 611 -3.14 9.90 -30.54
N ILE A 612 -3.44 10.25 -29.28
CA ILE A 612 -4.80 10.13 -28.71
C ILE A 612 -5.79 11.05 -29.43
N VAL A 613 -5.42 12.30 -29.74
CA VAL A 613 -6.30 13.23 -30.48
C VAL A 613 -6.64 12.68 -31.86
N LEU A 614 -5.63 12.14 -32.58
CA LEU A 614 -5.86 11.45 -33.85
C LEU A 614 -6.75 10.21 -33.68
N PHE A 615 -6.49 9.38 -32.67
CA PHE A 615 -7.33 8.22 -32.36
C PHE A 615 -8.79 8.63 -32.14
N VAL A 616 -9.06 9.70 -31.38
CA VAL A 616 -10.43 10.19 -31.13
C VAL A 616 -11.08 10.65 -32.44
N ALA A 617 -10.36 11.38 -33.31
CA ALA A 617 -10.90 11.81 -34.60
C ALA A 617 -11.32 10.61 -35.48
N PHE A 618 -10.48 9.57 -35.55
CA PHE A 618 -10.80 8.35 -36.31
C PHE A 618 -11.85 7.46 -35.61
N ASP A 619 -11.94 7.48 -34.29
CA ASP A 619 -13.02 6.83 -33.52
C ASP A 619 -14.39 7.45 -33.85
N ILE A 620 -14.46 8.77 -34.02
CA ILE A 620 -15.68 9.46 -34.47
C ILE A 620 -16.05 9.03 -35.89
N PHE A 621 -15.07 8.98 -36.79
CA PHE A 621 -15.26 8.56 -38.17
C PHE A 621 -15.76 7.11 -38.26
N THR A 622 -15.14 6.18 -37.53
CA THR A 622 -15.49 4.75 -37.58
C THR A 622 -16.84 4.43 -36.91
N ASN A 623 -17.22 5.15 -35.85
CA ASN A 623 -18.53 4.98 -35.23
C ASN A 623 -19.66 5.71 -35.96
N PHE A 624 -19.36 6.77 -36.69
CA PHE A 624 -20.26 7.45 -37.62
C PHE A 624 -21.65 7.82 -37.04
N GLY A 625 -21.74 8.10 -35.73
CA GLY A 625 -23.01 8.40 -35.05
C GLY A 625 -23.94 7.19 -34.84
N LEU A 626 -23.50 5.98 -35.17
CA LEU A 626 -24.31 4.76 -35.15
C LEU A 626 -24.77 4.35 -33.75
N ASP A 627 -24.10 4.82 -32.69
CA ASP A 627 -24.48 4.50 -31.31
C ASP A 627 -25.88 5.04 -30.97
N LEU A 628 -26.13 6.32 -31.30
CA LEU A 628 -27.43 6.95 -31.09
C LEU A 628 -28.51 6.34 -31.99
N PHE A 629 -28.15 6.02 -33.25
CA PHE A 629 -29.05 5.32 -34.16
C PHE A 629 -29.48 3.97 -33.57
N LEU A 630 -28.53 3.16 -33.11
CA LEU A 630 -28.80 1.84 -32.52
C LEU A 630 -29.67 1.95 -31.28
N ILE A 631 -29.37 2.88 -30.36
CA ILE A 631 -30.19 3.10 -29.16
C ILE A 631 -31.65 3.37 -29.57
N ARG A 632 -31.87 4.33 -30.48
CA ARG A 632 -33.21 4.72 -30.92
C ARG A 632 -33.95 3.58 -31.64
N ALA A 633 -33.30 2.90 -32.59
CA ALA A 633 -33.90 1.82 -33.36
C ALA A 633 -34.27 0.61 -32.48
N LEU A 634 -33.41 0.26 -31.53
CA LEU A 634 -33.60 -0.89 -30.64
C LEU A 634 -34.58 -0.61 -29.50
N SER A 635 -34.70 0.64 -29.04
CA SER A 635 -35.75 1.01 -28.09
C SER A 635 -37.15 0.80 -28.68
N GLN A 636 -37.31 0.92 -30.01
CA GLN A 636 -38.58 0.68 -30.71
C GLN A 636 -38.78 -0.80 -31.09
N GLN A 637 -37.73 -1.50 -31.52
CA GLN A 637 -37.81 -2.89 -32.03
C GLN A 637 -36.82 -3.84 -31.34
N ARG A 638 -36.99 -4.03 -30.02
CA ARG A 638 -36.09 -4.85 -29.17
C ARG A 638 -35.85 -6.27 -29.71
N GLY A 639 -36.83 -6.88 -30.36
CA GLY A 639 -36.74 -8.24 -30.92
C GLY A 639 -35.81 -8.41 -32.14
N ARG A 640 -35.32 -7.32 -32.74
CA ARG A 640 -34.41 -7.34 -33.90
C ARG A 640 -32.96 -6.93 -33.54
N ALA A 641 -32.57 -7.03 -32.28
CA ALA A 641 -31.25 -6.67 -31.78
C ALA A 641 -30.08 -7.22 -32.61
N GLY A 642 -30.03 -8.53 -32.83
CA GLY A 642 -28.96 -9.18 -33.60
C GLY A 642 -28.91 -8.75 -35.07
N TYR A 643 -30.03 -8.33 -35.65
CA TYR A 643 -30.10 -7.84 -37.02
C TYR A 643 -29.47 -6.44 -37.16
N TYR A 644 -29.86 -5.49 -36.30
CA TYR A 644 -29.28 -4.15 -36.32
C TYR A 644 -27.80 -4.16 -35.93
N LEU A 645 -27.43 -4.94 -34.90
CA LEU A 645 -26.05 -5.07 -34.46
C LEU A 645 -25.14 -5.65 -35.54
N TYR A 646 -25.61 -6.63 -36.30
CA TYR A 646 -24.84 -7.22 -37.41
C TYR A 646 -24.56 -6.19 -38.51
N ASN A 647 -25.59 -5.51 -39.00
CA ASN A 647 -25.44 -4.53 -40.08
C ASN A 647 -24.62 -3.30 -39.65
N SER A 648 -24.81 -2.82 -38.41
CA SER A 648 -24.00 -1.70 -37.88
C SER A 648 -22.53 -2.11 -37.70
N SER A 649 -22.26 -3.33 -37.24
CA SER A 649 -20.91 -3.84 -37.07
C SER A 649 -20.19 -3.99 -38.42
N LEU A 650 -20.90 -4.45 -39.45
CA LEU A 650 -20.35 -4.51 -40.81
C LEU A 650 -20.06 -3.10 -41.35
N PHE A 651 -20.96 -2.14 -41.13
CA PHE A 651 -20.74 -0.77 -41.59
C PHE A 651 -19.52 -0.14 -40.90
N ARG A 652 -19.35 -0.36 -39.59
CA ARG A 652 -18.15 0.05 -38.83
C ARG A 652 -16.87 -0.59 -39.34
N LEU A 653 -16.92 -1.88 -39.71
CA LEU A 653 -15.78 -2.56 -40.31
C LEU A 653 -15.38 -1.90 -41.64
N VAL A 654 -16.35 -1.61 -42.50
CA VAL A 654 -16.11 -0.92 -43.77
C VAL A 654 -15.49 0.46 -43.55
N LEU A 655 -16.02 1.24 -42.60
CA LEU A 655 -15.46 2.55 -42.25
C LEU A 655 -14.05 2.44 -41.65
N SER A 656 -13.80 1.44 -40.81
CA SER A 656 -12.48 1.19 -40.23
C SER A 656 -11.44 0.84 -41.30
N LEU A 657 -11.82 0.05 -42.30
CA LEU A 657 -10.96 -0.25 -43.44
C LEU A 657 -10.76 0.97 -44.35
N ALA A 658 -11.82 1.75 -44.59
CA ALA A 658 -11.75 2.99 -45.36
C ALA A 658 -10.92 4.08 -44.68
N GLY A 659 -10.85 4.08 -43.35
CA GLY A 659 -10.02 5.03 -42.61
C GLY A 659 -8.51 4.72 -42.68
N VAL A 660 -8.08 3.51 -43.07
CA VAL A 660 -6.66 3.16 -43.22
C VAL A 660 -5.98 4.03 -44.29
N PRO A 661 -6.46 4.09 -45.55
CA PRO A 661 -5.86 4.97 -46.55
C PRO A 661 -6.02 6.45 -46.19
N LEU A 662 -7.09 6.82 -45.45
CA LEU A 662 -7.27 8.18 -44.96
C LEU A 662 -6.20 8.56 -43.93
N LEU A 663 -5.92 7.69 -42.94
CA LEU A 663 -4.86 7.90 -41.96
C LEU A 663 -3.49 7.96 -42.65
N ALA A 664 -3.21 7.03 -43.57
CA ALA A 664 -1.97 7.06 -44.35
C ALA A 664 -1.82 8.38 -45.12
N GLY A 665 -2.89 8.85 -45.76
CA GLY A 665 -2.91 10.15 -46.43
C GLY A 665 -2.64 11.33 -45.50
N VAL A 666 -3.27 11.35 -44.31
CA VAL A 666 -3.03 12.39 -43.30
C VAL A 666 -1.57 12.37 -42.82
N MET A 667 -1.00 11.20 -42.57
CA MET A 667 0.41 11.07 -42.15
C MET A 667 1.40 11.49 -43.24
N LEU A 668 1.13 11.15 -44.51
CA LEU A 668 1.94 11.59 -45.64
C LEU A 668 1.89 13.12 -45.82
N LEU A 669 0.69 13.70 -45.73
CA LEU A 669 0.51 15.15 -45.79
C LEU A 669 1.25 15.84 -44.64
N TRP A 670 1.16 15.30 -43.43
CA TRP A 670 1.87 15.81 -42.26
C TRP A 670 3.38 15.89 -42.50
N GLN A 671 3.98 14.77 -42.94
CA GLN A 671 5.42 14.70 -43.23
C GLN A 671 5.84 15.64 -44.37
N SER A 672 4.97 15.87 -45.36
CA SER A 672 5.26 16.77 -46.49
C SER A 672 5.06 18.26 -46.19
N SER A 673 4.37 18.61 -45.11
CA SER A 673 3.93 19.99 -44.82
C SER A 673 4.99 20.89 -44.18
N GLY A 674 6.16 20.34 -43.82
CA GLY A 674 7.18 21.05 -43.04
C GLY A 674 6.85 21.14 -41.54
N ALA A 675 5.76 20.51 -41.08
CA ALA A 675 5.44 20.33 -39.68
C ALA A 675 6.52 19.50 -38.96
N GLU A 676 6.63 19.64 -37.64
CA GLU A 676 7.60 18.89 -36.86
C GLU A 676 7.44 17.37 -37.05
N SER A 677 8.56 16.69 -37.28
CA SER A 677 8.59 15.26 -37.57
C SER A 677 8.17 14.44 -36.35
N ILE A 678 7.29 13.47 -36.57
CA ILE A 678 6.88 12.50 -35.54
C ILE A 678 7.96 11.40 -35.47
N SER A 679 8.35 11.00 -34.26
CA SER A 679 9.31 9.89 -34.07
C SER A 679 8.78 8.56 -34.62
N SER A 680 9.68 7.61 -34.89
CA SER A 680 9.30 6.24 -35.29
C SER A 680 8.31 5.61 -34.33
N ASP A 681 8.56 5.78 -33.03
CA ASP A 681 7.76 5.22 -31.95
C ASP A 681 6.37 5.87 -31.92
N GLY A 682 6.28 7.16 -32.22
CA GLY A 682 5.01 7.87 -32.38
C GLY A 682 4.16 7.33 -33.53
N LEU A 683 4.77 7.08 -34.69
CA LEU A 683 4.07 6.49 -35.84
C LEU A 683 3.56 5.08 -35.55
N VAL A 684 4.39 4.25 -34.90
CA VAL A 684 3.99 2.91 -34.46
C VAL A 684 2.84 2.98 -33.44
N ALA A 685 2.93 3.88 -32.46
CA ALA A 685 1.86 4.08 -31.48
C ALA A 685 0.53 4.50 -32.13
N ILE A 686 0.55 5.42 -33.10
CA ILE A 686 -0.64 5.81 -33.87
C ILE A 686 -1.22 4.59 -34.62
N GLY A 687 -0.38 3.80 -35.28
CA GLY A 687 -0.83 2.59 -35.98
C GLY A 687 -1.46 1.56 -35.05
N LEU A 688 -0.87 1.31 -33.88
CA LEU A 688 -1.40 0.39 -32.87
C LEU A 688 -2.74 0.89 -32.28
N LEU A 689 -2.83 2.18 -31.95
CA LEU A 689 -4.09 2.80 -31.51
C LEU A 689 -5.18 2.65 -32.59
N TYR A 690 -4.83 2.83 -33.85
CA TYR A 690 -5.76 2.66 -34.97
C TYR A 690 -6.27 1.22 -35.10
N ILE A 691 -5.39 0.22 -34.96
CA ILE A 691 -5.80 -1.21 -34.91
C ILE A 691 -6.78 -1.43 -33.75
N GLY A 692 -6.53 -0.79 -32.60
CA GLY A 692 -7.39 -0.83 -31.43
C GLY A 692 -8.80 -0.25 -31.65
N LEU A 693 -9.01 0.59 -32.67
CA LEU A 693 -10.33 1.18 -32.99
C LEU A 693 -11.37 0.13 -33.37
N PHE A 694 -10.96 -0.94 -34.04
CA PHE A 694 -11.89 -1.96 -34.52
C PHE A 694 -12.65 -2.64 -33.37
N PRO A 695 -11.99 -3.28 -32.37
CA PRO A 695 -12.68 -3.84 -31.22
C PRO A 695 -13.38 -2.79 -30.36
N ALA A 696 -12.86 -1.55 -30.30
CA ALA A 696 -13.51 -0.45 -29.58
C ALA A 696 -14.86 -0.07 -30.20
N SER A 697 -14.92 0.06 -31.53
CA SER A 697 -16.14 0.40 -32.26
C SER A 697 -17.20 -0.71 -32.14
N LEU A 698 -16.80 -1.98 -32.17
CA LEU A 698 -17.71 -3.09 -31.89
C LEU A 698 -18.24 -3.07 -30.45
N SER A 699 -17.37 -2.75 -29.48
CA SER A 699 -17.76 -2.61 -28.07
C SER A 699 -18.83 -1.54 -27.88
N LYS A 700 -18.73 -0.40 -28.58
CA LYS A 700 -19.77 0.65 -28.53
C LYS A 700 -21.13 0.20 -29.07
N GLY A 701 -21.14 -0.73 -30.03
CA GLY A 701 -22.37 -1.35 -30.53
C GLY A 701 -23.05 -2.21 -29.47
N MET A 702 -22.26 -3.01 -28.77
CA MET A 702 -22.74 -3.76 -27.61
C MET A 702 -23.23 -2.84 -26.50
N THR A 703 -22.48 -1.77 -26.19
CA THR A 703 -22.90 -0.75 -25.22
C THR A 703 -24.26 -0.14 -25.61
N SER A 704 -24.45 0.23 -26.86
CA SER A 704 -25.73 0.77 -27.37
C SER A 704 -26.90 -0.19 -27.15
N LEU A 705 -26.67 -1.50 -27.27
CA LEU A 705 -27.67 -2.53 -26.99
C LEU A 705 -28.05 -2.59 -25.49
N PHE A 706 -27.09 -2.41 -24.58
CA PHE A 706 -27.39 -2.30 -23.14
C PHE A 706 -28.17 -1.03 -22.81
N TYR A 707 -27.81 0.11 -23.40
CA TYR A 707 -28.55 1.37 -23.24
C TYR A 707 -30.00 1.26 -23.75
N ALA A 708 -30.21 0.65 -24.91
CA ALA A 708 -31.56 0.42 -25.46
C ALA A 708 -32.46 -0.47 -24.58
N ASN A 709 -31.84 -1.31 -23.74
CA ASN A 709 -32.51 -2.23 -22.81
C ASN A 709 -32.51 -1.75 -21.34
N GLU A 710 -32.28 -0.45 -21.10
CA GLU A 710 -32.30 0.15 -19.76
C GLU A 710 -31.29 -0.50 -18.78
N GLN A 711 -30.13 -0.94 -19.29
CA GLN A 711 -29.08 -1.62 -18.53
C GLN A 711 -27.73 -0.87 -18.60
N ALA A 712 -27.73 0.47 -18.63
CA ALA A 712 -26.51 1.27 -18.78
C ALA A 712 -25.47 1.09 -17.64
N GLU A 713 -25.90 0.67 -16.45
CA GLU A 713 -24.99 0.33 -15.33
C GLU A 713 -23.95 -0.74 -15.70
N ARG A 714 -24.29 -1.69 -16.57
CA ARG A 714 -23.42 -2.81 -16.95
C ARG A 714 -22.23 -2.37 -17.82
N PRO A 715 -22.44 -1.71 -18.98
CA PRO A 715 -21.32 -1.21 -19.76
C PRO A 715 -20.51 -0.16 -18.99
N ALA A 716 -21.13 0.65 -18.11
CA ALA A 716 -20.40 1.57 -17.25
C ALA A 716 -19.46 0.84 -16.28
N ALA A 717 -19.92 -0.23 -15.63
CA ALA A 717 -19.09 -1.04 -14.74
C ALA A 717 -17.95 -1.76 -15.50
N ILE A 718 -18.23 -2.26 -16.70
CA ILE A 718 -17.21 -2.88 -17.57
C ILE A 718 -16.18 -1.83 -18.02
N ALA A 719 -16.61 -0.59 -18.31
CA ALA A 719 -15.71 0.51 -18.62
C ALA A 719 -14.78 0.81 -17.44
N THR A 720 -15.27 0.80 -16.20
CA THR A 720 -14.43 0.95 -15.00
C THR A 720 -13.36 -0.15 -14.88
N ILE A 721 -13.74 -1.41 -15.10
CA ILE A 721 -12.78 -2.52 -15.12
C ILE A 721 -11.75 -2.31 -16.26
N THR A 722 -12.20 -1.83 -17.41
CA THR A 722 -11.31 -1.53 -18.55
C THR A 722 -10.32 -0.41 -18.21
N THR A 723 -10.77 0.66 -17.54
CA THR A 723 -9.90 1.76 -17.08
C THR A 723 -8.88 1.28 -16.04
N MET A 724 -9.29 0.42 -15.10
CA MET A 724 -8.36 -0.21 -14.15
C MET A 724 -7.30 -1.05 -14.88
N ASN A 725 -7.71 -1.90 -15.82
CA ASN A 725 -6.78 -2.72 -16.61
C ASN A 725 -5.82 -1.86 -17.44
N LYS A 726 -6.33 -0.80 -18.09
CA LYS A 726 -5.51 0.19 -18.80
C LYS A 726 -4.45 0.79 -17.88
N ALA A 727 -4.81 1.19 -16.67
CA ALA A 727 -3.87 1.77 -15.72
C ALA A 727 -2.83 0.74 -15.26
N VAL A 728 -3.25 -0.48 -14.88
CA VAL A 728 -2.37 -1.57 -14.43
C VAL A 728 -1.37 -1.96 -15.51
N PHE A 729 -1.88 -2.39 -16.66
CA PHE A 729 -1.03 -2.85 -17.75
C PHE A 729 -0.21 -1.69 -18.31
N GLY A 730 -0.77 -0.47 -18.33
CA GLY A 730 -0.05 0.74 -18.73
C GLY A 730 1.20 0.97 -17.89
N VAL A 731 1.07 0.92 -16.57
CA VAL A 731 2.24 1.03 -15.67
C VAL A 731 3.22 -0.12 -15.87
N ILE A 732 2.74 -1.36 -16.02
CA ILE A 732 3.62 -2.51 -16.31
C ILE A 732 4.43 -2.29 -17.59
N ALA A 733 3.81 -1.84 -18.69
CA ALA A 733 4.53 -1.59 -19.93
C ALA A 733 5.56 -0.45 -19.81
N LEU A 734 5.24 0.61 -19.06
CA LEU A 734 6.19 1.70 -18.81
C LEU A 734 7.39 1.22 -17.99
N LEU A 735 7.16 0.40 -16.96
CA LEU A 735 8.25 -0.17 -16.13
C LEU A 735 9.12 -1.17 -16.91
N LEU A 736 8.55 -1.86 -17.90
CA LEU A 736 9.31 -2.74 -18.80
C LEU A 736 10.06 -1.96 -19.90
N GLY A 737 9.96 -0.62 -19.92
CA GLY A 737 10.65 0.23 -20.89
C GLY A 737 10.01 0.25 -22.28
N TYR A 738 8.77 -0.22 -22.44
CA TYR A 738 8.08 -0.22 -23.74
C TYR A 738 7.52 1.15 -24.16
N GLY A 739 7.63 2.16 -23.29
CA GLY A 739 7.26 3.55 -23.58
C GLY A 739 5.82 3.72 -24.11
N ILE A 740 5.64 4.67 -25.02
CA ILE A 740 4.34 5.00 -25.62
C ILE A 740 3.81 3.91 -26.56
N VAL A 741 4.70 3.12 -27.15
CA VAL A 741 4.36 1.97 -28.01
C VAL A 741 3.67 0.88 -27.18
N GLY A 742 4.22 0.59 -25.99
CA GLY A 742 3.60 -0.33 -25.03
C GLY A 742 2.20 0.12 -24.61
N LEU A 743 2.02 1.41 -24.32
CA LEU A 743 0.70 1.99 -24.00
C LEU A 743 -0.30 1.81 -25.13
N ALA A 744 0.13 2.04 -26.37
CA ALA A 744 -0.70 1.83 -27.56
C ALA A 744 -1.06 0.34 -27.76
N ALA A 745 -0.11 -0.59 -27.58
CA ALA A 745 -0.37 -2.03 -27.69
C ALA A 745 -1.39 -2.54 -26.67
N ILE A 746 -1.32 -2.03 -25.43
CA ILE A 746 -2.27 -2.37 -24.35
C ILE A 746 -3.70 -1.95 -24.69
N SER A 747 -3.87 -0.86 -25.45
CA SER A 747 -5.20 -0.42 -25.90
C SER A 747 -5.92 -1.51 -26.72
N ILE A 748 -5.19 -2.24 -27.57
CA ILE A 748 -5.73 -3.33 -28.39
C ILE A 748 -6.22 -4.46 -27.49
N PHE A 749 -5.36 -4.90 -26.55
CA PHE A 749 -5.70 -5.94 -25.58
C PHE A 749 -6.93 -5.57 -24.77
N ASN A 750 -6.97 -4.36 -24.21
CA ASN A 750 -8.10 -3.90 -23.42
C ASN A 750 -9.38 -3.79 -24.24
N ASN A 751 -9.34 -3.21 -25.44
CA ASN A 751 -10.52 -3.09 -26.29
C ASN A 751 -11.06 -4.47 -26.69
N ALA A 752 -10.19 -5.44 -26.98
CA ALA A 752 -10.59 -6.81 -27.27
C ALA A 752 -11.21 -7.50 -26.04
N LEU A 753 -10.59 -7.35 -24.86
CA LEU A 753 -11.11 -7.89 -23.62
C LEU A 753 -12.49 -7.30 -23.27
N THR A 754 -12.64 -5.97 -23.40
CA THR A 754 -13.92 -5.27 -23.20
C THR A 754 -14.99 -5.80 -24.14
N LEU A 755 -14.67 -6.00 -25.42
CA LEU A 755 -15.58 -6.58 -26.40
C LEU A 755 -16.02 -7.99 -25.98
N LEU A 756 -15.09 -8.86 -25.59
CA LEU A 756 -15.38 -10.24 -25.16
C LEU A 756 -16.28 -10.27 -23.91
N VAL A 757 -16.00 -9.42 -22.92
CA VAL A 757 -16.80 -9.32 -21.70
C VAL A 757 -18.21 -8.79 -22.02
N LEU A 758 -18.34 -7.77 -22.88
CA LEU A 758 -19.62 -7.24 -23.32
C LEU A 758 -20.43 -8.26 -24.12
N LEU A 759 -19.79 -9.01 -25.02
CA LEU A 759 -20.43 -10.09 -25.78
C LEU A 759 -20.92 -11.20 -24.86
N TRP A 760 -20.11 -11.62 -23.89
CA TRP A 760 -20.50 -12.64 -22.91
C TRP A 760 -21.65 -12.17 -22.01
N ALA A 761 -21.58 -10.94 -21.49
CA ALA A 761 -22.62 -10.35 -20.64
C ALA A 761 -23.91 -10.06 -21.42
N GLY A 762 -23.79 -9.68 -22.70
CA GLY A 762 -24.87 -9.26 -23.58
C GLY A 762 -25.44 -10.38 -24.46
N ARG A 763 -24.93 -11.61 -24.38
CA ARG A 763 -25.33 -12.72 -25.27
C ARG A 763 -26.83 -12.98 -25.33
N LYS A 764 -27.54 -12.75 -24.23
CA LYS A 764 -29.01 -12.88 -24.17
C LYS A 764 -29.76 -11.74 -24.87
N LEU A 765 -29.14 -10.57 -24.98
CA LEU A 765 -29.71 -9.37 -25.63
C LEU A 765 -29.60 -9.44 -27.16
N ILE A 766 -28.56 -10.11 -27.68
CA ILE A 766 -28.31 -10.19 -29.13
C ILE A 766 -29.42 -10.99 -29.83
N GLY A 767 -29.93 -12.06 -29.20
CA GLY A 767 -30.98 -12.91 -29.80
C GLY A 767 -30.51 -13.59 -31.08
N ARG A 768 -31.40 -13.69 -32.08
CA ARG A 768 -31.04 -14.24 -33.40
C ARG A 768 -30.28 -13.20 -34.21
N ILE A 769 -29.04 -13.51 -34.57
CA ILE A 769 -28.29 -12.77 -35.60
C ILE A 769 -29.05 -12.97 -36.91
N GLY A 770 -29.42 -11.87 -37.58
CA GLY A 770 -30.27 -11.88 -38.79
C GLY A 770 -29.67 -12.65 -39.97
N PRO A 771 -30.31 -12.64 -41.15
CA PRO A 771 -29.81 -13.35 -42.33
C PRO A 771 -28.36 -12.96 -42.65
N ARG A 772 -27.52 -13.93 -43.03
CA ARG A 772 -26.06 -13.78 -43.27
C ARG A 772 -25.68 -12.86 -44.46
N VAL A 773 -26.63 -12.13 -45.02
CA VAL A 773 -26.43 -11.20 -46.12
C VAL A 773 -26.73 -9.79 -45.63
N PRO A 774 -25.83 -8.81 -45.84
CA PRO A 774 -26.03 -7.45 -45.37
C PRO A 774 -27.18 -6.75 -46.10
N ASP A 775 -28.01 -6.04 -45.34
CA ASP A 775 -29.09 -5.22 -45.89
C ASP A 775 -28.55 -3.85 -46.29
N ARG A 776 -28.31 -3.70 -47.60
CA ARG A 776 -27.81 -2.44 -48.19
C ARG A 776 -28.76 -1.26 -47.98
N ARG A 777 -30.07 -1.51 -47.87
CA ARG A 777 -31.06 -0.45 -47.63
C ARG A 777 -30.91 0.09 -46.21
N LEU A 778 -30.81 -0.79 -45.23
CA LEU A 778 -30.58 -0.42 -43.84
C LEU A 778 -29.24 0.31 -43.64
N ILE A 779 -28.16 -0.17 -44.26
CA ILE A 779 -26.85 0.51 -44.16
C ILE A 779 -26.92 1.94 -44.74
N ARG A 780 -27.63 2.12 -45.86
CA ARG A 780 -27.83 3.46 -46.45
C ARG A 780 -28.65 4.37 -45.55
N GLU A 781 -29.68 3.83 -44.91
CA GLU A 781 -30.50 4.54 -43.93
C GLU A 781 -29.68 4.94 -42.70
N MET A 782 -28.90 4.01 -42.13
CA MET A 782 -27.95 4.27 -41.05
C MET A 782 -26.98 5.40 -41.41
N ALA A 783 -26.39 5.35 -42.60
CA ALA A 783 -25.46 6.38 -43.07
C ALA A 783 -26.14 7.75 -43.22
N GLY A 784 -27.34 7.81 -43.81
CA GLY A 784 -28.08 9.05 -44.00
C GLY A 784 -28.49 9.71 -42.68
N GLU A 785 -29.03 8.93 -41.75
CA GLU A 785 -29.53 9.47 -40.47
C GLU A 785 -28.41 9.76 -39.46
N SER A 786 -27.29 9.04 -39.55
CA SER A 786 -26.17 9.22 -38.60
C SER A 786 -25.12 10.21 -39.09
N LEU A 787 -25.11 10.60 -40.38
CA LEU A 787 -24.17 11.60 -40.93
C LEU A 787 -24.23 12.96 -40.19
N PRO A 788 -25.41 13.58 -39.95
CA PRO A 788 -25.47 14.83 -39.20
C PRO A 788 -24.98 14.68 -37.75
N LEU A 789 -25.22 13.52 -37.13
CA LEU A 789 -24.78 13.21 -35.78
C LEU A 789 -23.26 13.06 -35.72
N MET A 790 -22.66 12.39 -36.70
CA MET A 790 -21.21 12.28 -36.87
C MET A 790 -20.58 13.65 -37.05
N LEU A 791 -21.09 14.48 -37.97
CA LEU A 791 -20.56 15.82 -38.24
C LEU A 791 -20.64 16.71 -37.00
N ASN A 792 -21.77 16.69 -36.29
CA ASN A 792 -21.91 17.45 -35.04
C ASN A 792 -20.88 16.99 -33.99
N HIS A 793 -20.69 15.69 -33.81
CA HIS A 793 -19.73 15.16 -32.85
C HIS A 793 -18.28 15.48 -33.26
N PHE A 794 -17.97 15.38 -34.55
CA PHE A 794 -16.66 15.73 -35.11
C PHE A 794 -16.34 17.22 -34.89
N LEU A 795 -17.24 18.12 -35.28
CA LEU A 795 -17.05 19.56 -35.12
C LEU A 795 -16.89 19.96 -33.65
N ALA A 796 -17.72 19.39 -32.76
CA ALA A 796 -17.60 19.64 -31.33
C ALA A 796 -16.24 19.17 -30.77
N THR A 797 -15.72 18.05 -31.26
CA THR A 797 -14.45 17.50 -30.79
C THR A 797 -13.26 18.28 -31.32
N VAL A 798 -13.23 18.56 -32.63
CA VAL A 798 -12.19 19.35 -33.27
C VAL A 798 -12.12 20.75 -32.66
N PHE A 799 -13.25 21.38 -32.37
CA PHE A 799 -13.28 22.69 -31.70
C PHE A 799 -12.48 22.72 -30.39
N PHE A 800 -12.51 21.65 -29.60
CA PHE A 800 -11.81 21.57 -28.31
C PHE A 800 -10.38 21.00 -28.37
N GLN A 801 -9.94 20.50 -29.52
CA GLN A 801 -8.68 19.74 -29.66
C GLN A 801 -7.82 20.14 -30.86
N VAL A 802 -8.28 21.06 -31.72
CA VAL A 802 -7.51 21.52 -32.88
C VAL A 802 -6.23 22.25 -32.48
N ASP A 803 -6.23 22.87 -31.31
CA ASP A 803 -5.08 23.48 -30.66
C ASP A 803 -3.90 22.52 -30.51
N ILE A 804 -4.14 21.26 -30.09
CA ILE A 804 -3.09 20.25 -29.95
C ILE A 804 -2.47 19.90 -31.31
N LEU A 805 -3.29 19.80 -32.36
CA LEU A 805 -2.78 19.55 -33.72
C LEU A 805 -1.93 20.73 -34.20
N ILE A 806 -2.38 21.96 -33.97
CA ILE A 806 -1.64 23.17 -34.35
C ILE A 806 -0.33 23.28 -33.56
N LEU A 807 -0.36 23.03 -32.25
CA LEU A 807 0.82 23.06 -31.39
C LEU A 807 1.85 22.00 -31.80
N GLN A 808 1.41 20.77 -32.08
CA GLN A 808 2.32 19.73 -32.57
C GLN A 808 3.00 20.13 -33.87
N ALA A 809 2.27 20.79 -34.79
CA ALA A 809 2.81 21.20 -36.07
C ALA A 809 3.82 22.36 -35.96
N LEU A 810 3.58 23.31 -35.04
CA LEU A 810 4.34 24.58 -34.97
C LEU A 810 5.43 24.62 -33.90
N LYS A 811 5.25 23.88 -32.80
CA LYS A 811 6.04 24.01 -31.56
C LYS A 811 6.50 22.67 -30.98
N GLY A 812 6.07 21.57 -31.58
CA GLY A 812 6.56 20.25 -31.22
C GLY A 812 5.91 19.58 -30.03
N ALA A 813 6.37 18.35 -29.80
CA ALA A 813 5.76 17.46 -28.83
C ALA A 813 5.97 17.95 -27.38
N GLU A 814 7.10 18.56 -27.05
CA GLU A 814 7.35 19.08 -25.71
C GLU A 814 6.32 20.16 -25.30
N MET A 815 6.04 21.10 -26.19
CA MET A 815 5.01 22.13 -25.95
C MET A 815 3.61 21.52 -25.87
N VAL A 816 3.31 20.50 -26.68
CA VAL A 816 2.05 19.75 -26.55
C VAL A 816 1.94 19.09 -25.18
N ALA A 817 3.04 18.54 -24.62
CA ALA A 817 3.03 17.93 -23.31
C ALA A 817 2.78 18.94 -22.18
N GLN A 818 3.47 20.08 -22.21
CA GLN A 818 3.27 21.17 -21.25
C GLN A 818 1.83 21.69 -21.30
N TYR A 819 1.33 21.99 -22.51
CA TYR A 819 -0.04 22.45 -22.74
C TYR A 819 -1.07 21.42 -22.24
N SER A 820 -0.94 20.17 -22.68
CA SER A 820 -1.88 19.08 -22.31
C SER A 820 -1.88 18.81 -20.82
N THR A 821 -0.76 19.03 -20.12
CA THR A 821 -0.66 18.85 -18.67
C THR A 821 -1.51 19.85 -17.91
N GLY A 822 -1.45 21.13 -18.29
CA GLY A 822 -2.34 22.15 -17.73
C GLY A 822 -3.81 21.92 -18.13
N TYR A 823 -4.04 21.60 -19.40
CA TYR A 823 -5.40 21.46 -19.96
C TYR A 823 -6.20 20.29 -19.34
N LYS A 824 -5.51 19.24 -18.85
CA LYS A 824 -6.17 18.10 -18.17
C LYS A 824 -7.00 18.51 -16.96
N TRP A 825 -6.57 19.53 -16.21
CA TRP A 825 -7.33 20.05 -15.06
C TRP A 825 -8.65 20.70 -15.49
N LEU A 826 -8.60 21.50 -16.56
CA LEU A 826 -9.79 22.12 -17.13
C LEU A 826 -10.79 21.07 -17.65
N LEU A 827 -10.30 20.05 -18.35
CA LEU A 827 -11.12 18.94 -18.82
C LEU A 827 -11.75 18.11 -17.67
N ALA A 828 -11.13 18.06 -16.50
CA ALA A 828 -11.72 17.40 -15.34
C ALA A 828 -12.93 18.16 -14.79
N ILE A 829 -12.91 19.50 -14.82
CA ILE A 829 -13.99 20.37 -14.33
C ILE A 829 -15.23 20.31 -15.24
N ASN A 830 -15.05 20.08 -16.55
CA ASN A 830 -16.14 19.94 -17.53
C ASN A 830 -17.12 18.80 -17.22
N ILE A 831 -16.83 17.95 -16.23
CA ILE A 831 -17.76 16.94 -15.75
C ILE A 831 -18.98 17.55 -15.03
N VAL A 832 -18.81 18.71 -14.36
CA VAL A 832 -19.87 19.36 -13.57
C VAL A 832 -21.02 19.82 -14.48
N PRO A 833 -20.78 20.59 -15.56
CA PRO A 833 -21.85 20.95 -16.49
C PRO A 833 -22.54 19.73 -17.11
N SER A 834 -21.76 18.70 -17.49
CA SER A 834 -22.31 17.49 -18.12
C SER A 834 -23.33 16.79 -17.21
N PHE A 835 -22.97 16.58 -15.93
CA PHE A 835 -23.88 15.94 -14.97
C PHE A 835 -25.08 16.78 -14.62
N PHE A 836 -24.89 18.09 -14.46
CA PHE A 836 -26.01 18.99 -14.23
C PHE A 836 -27.03 18.93 -15.36
N THR A 837 -26.56 18.96 -16.61
CA THR A 837 -27.42 18.88 -17.79
C THR A 837 -28.13 17.52 -17.88
N GLN A 838 -27.43 16.42 -17.60
CA GLN A 838 -28.02 15.07 -17.57
C GLN A 838 -29.07 14.92 -16.47
N ALA A 839 -28.88 15.54 -15.30
CA ALA A 839 -29.84 15.49 -14.19
C ALA A 839 -31.11 16.30 -14.49
N LEU A 840 -30.99 17.43 -15.17
CA LEU A 840 -32.13 18.26 -15.58
C LEU A 840 -32.89 17.69 -16.78
N PHE A 841 -32.23 16.92 -17.63
CA PHE A 841 -32.82 16.45 -18.90
C PHE A 841 -34.17 15.72 -18.74
N PRO A 842 -34.36 14.77 -17.80
CA PRO A 842 -35.66 14.10 -17.62
C PRO A 842 -36.77 15.04 -17.16
N VAL A 843 -36.45 16.07 -16.39
CA VAL A 843 -37.40 17.07 -15.92
C VAL A 843 -37.82 17.96 -17.08
N MET A 844 -36.83 18.46 -17.84
CA MET A 844 -37.05 19.30 -19.00
C MET A 844 -37.81 18.57 -20.11
N SER A 845 -37.50 17.30 -20.37
CA SER A 845 -38.18 16.49 -21.38
C SER A 845 -39.68 16.31 -21.09
N ARG A 846 -40.03 16.09 -19.81
CA ARG A 846 -41.43 15.99 -19.37
C ARG A 846 -42.16 17.34 -19.47
N GLN A 847 -41.52 18.40 -18.99
CA GLN A 847 -42.06 19.75 -19.09
C GLN A 847 -42.24 20.21 -20.54
N ALA A 848 -41.39 19.74 -21.48
CA ALA A 848 -41.53 20.07 -22.89
C ALA A 848 -42.84 19.54 -23.52
N GLN A 849 -43.41 18.45 -22.97
CA GLN A 849 -44.70 17.91 -23.41
C GLN A 849 -45.87 18.54 -22.67
N ASP A 850 -45.73 18.76 -21.35
CA ASP A 850 -46.86 19.09 -20.47
C ASP A 850 -46.95 20.57 -20.07
N ASP A 851 -45.83 21.29 -19.93
CA ASP A 851 -45.77 22.69 -19.45
C ASP A 851 -44.50 23.42 -19.92
N ILE A 852 -44.62 24.10 -21.06
CA ILE A 852 -43.55 24.90 -21.67
C ILE A 852 -43.09 26.07 -20.76
N THR A 853 -43.97 26.58 -19.89
CA THR A 853 -43.62 27.68 -18.97
C THR A 853 -42.76 27.17 -17.82
N ALA A 854 -43.03 25.96 -17.32
CA ALA A 854 -42.15 25.28 -16.38
C ALA A 854 -40.79 24.95 -17.02
N LEU A 855 -40.77 24.47 -18.28
CA LEU A 855 -39.53 24.23 -19.04
C LEU A 855 -38.66 25.50 -19.10
N SER A 856 -39.23 26.65 -19.48
CA SER A 856 -38.47 27.89 -19.58
C SER A 856 -37.90 28.34 -18.23
N ARG A 857 -38.64 28.14 -17.12
CA ARG A 857 -38.16 28.44 -15.77
C ARG A 857 -36.99 27.54 -15.38
N THR A 858 -37.13 26.23 -15.57
CA THR A 858 -36.08 25.24 -15.27
C THR A 858 -34.83 25.49 -16.12
N PHE A 859 -34.99 25.83 -17.40
CA PHE A 859 -33.87 26.18 -18.29
C PHE A 859 -33.12 27.44 -17.83
N ARG A 860 -33.85 28.54 -17.54
CA ARG A 860 -33.25 29.79 -17.04
C ARG A 860 -32.54 29.58 -15.70
N PHE A 861 -33.14 28.80 -14.81
CA PHE A 861 -32.50 28.44 -13.53
C PHE A 861 -31.22 27.65 -13.76
N GLY A 862 -31.25 26.66 -14.67
CA GLY A 862 -30.09 25.86 -15.01
C GLY A 862 -28.93 26.68 -15.55
N ILE A 863 -29.20 27.60 -16.47
CA ILE A 863 -28.18 28.53 -16.98
C ILE A 863 -27.63 29.41 -15.86
N LYS A 864 -28.50 30.02 -15.03
CA LYS A 864 -28.05 30.87 -13.92
C LYS A 864 -27.12 30.13 -12.95
N LEU A 865 -27.46 28.88 -12.61
CA LEU A 865 -26.64 28.07 -11.72
C LEU A 865 -25.30 27.71 -12.36
N LEU A 866 -25.30 27.28 -13.62
CA LEU A 866 -24.06 26.97 -14.35
C LEU A 866 -23.16 28.20 -14.43
N PHE A 867 -23.71 29.39 -14.71
CA PHE A 867 -22.94 30.64 -14.71
C PHE A 867 -22.40 31.00 -13.32
N ALA A 868 -23.22 30.85 -12.27
CA ALA A 868 -22.82 31.14 -10.90
C ALA A 868 -21.69 30.21 -10.40
N VAL A 869 -21.53 29.02 -10.98
CA VAL A 869 -20.44 28.09 -10.69
C VAL A 869 -19.25 28.31 -11.62
N ALA A 870 -19.50 28.51 -12.92
CA ALA A 870 -18.45 28.66 -13.92
C ALA A 870 -17.63 29.94 -13.72
N LEU A 871 -18.25 31.05 -13.32
CA LEU A 871 -17.56 32.33 -13.18
C LEU A 871 -16.54 32.33 -12.01
N PRO A 872 -16.89 31.92 -10.77
CA PRO A 872 -15.90 31.81 -9.70
C PRO A 872 -14.80 30.79 -10.00
N LEU A 873 -15.15 29.67 -10.64
CA LEU A 873 -14.14 28.68 -11.07
C LEU A 873 -13.18 29.27 -12.10
N ALA A 874 -13.67 30.02 -13.08
CA ALA A 874 -12.81 30.69 -14.05
C ALA A 874 -11.84 31.64 -13.33
N VAL A 875 -12.34 32.52 -12.45
CA VAL A 875 -11.52 33.48 -11.68
C VAL A 875 -10.52 32.79 -10.75
N ALA A 876 -10.84 31.62 -10.19
CA ALA A 876 -9.91 30.89 -9.33
C ALA A 876 -8.75 30.22 -10.12
N PHE A 877 -8.96 29.95 -11.41
CA PHE A 877 -8.00 29.23 -12.27
C PHE A 877 -7.21 30.16 -13.22
N THR A 878 -7.70 31.38 -13.47
CA THR A 878 -7.02 32.44 -14.23
C THR A 878 -6.41 33.46 -13.30
#